data_AF-A0A1Q5Q6N8-F1
#
_entry.id   AF-A0A1Q5Q6N8-F1
#
_cell.length_a   1.000
_cell.length_b   1.000
_cell.length_c   1.000
_cell.angle_alpha   90.00
_cell.angle_beta   90.00
_cell.angle_gamma   90.00
#
_symmetry.space_group_name_H-M   'P 1'
#
loop_
_entity.id
_entity.type
_entity.pdbx_description
1 polymer ?
#
loop_
_entity_poly.entity_id
_entity_poly.type
_entity_poly.pdbx_seq_one_letter_code
_entity_poly.pdbx_strand_id
1 'polypeptide(L)'
;MKLLISTILIGIFATIGAVEADDAWQQLTKGFSDISTLSALKEAAQTPFNTTDTSSRAQRACGLAKLLFHYPDNRDAIPGYITQQSTLYLNITRHYWSDNCWQNTSCIVSPMNAREVARIMAIVRFTQTRFSVRSGGHDFNVNHSSTNHDGILINVANFNSISLSADKGSLTVGVGSRWGAVYSALNGTGVSVNGARSPNPAVGGQTLGGGIGWFTNQAGVTAASVIAAEVVLANSSRLGANDTNANIVYQLSEDTTEAQSFVAFLYLNPNVHGPSVFSPFDNINPAGVMINATVGTVADLTANFDTLQYPDAGVPPSRDYVVSLPHTVDKATYQESYTAFAAYAKQAMIAGWSMAYGAQPISMYAVRESSNTPLNLSDVDQDWFHVTAQWTSPDDDGGVMQLIHHIGSDIAASASRDGASLAYRFMNDAYDGQNVLSGYGEGNLGRLREIANKYDPEERNKRGTKMAPHFIFGTATLGMDQTQFHNAESVTALLQTLETLDIYRLDTGTRYPPLNPGRSEQLIGEVSKELGSKFTVDTKIYTDTKTDGSEDLSSEAIQHSVNASLRRLQRVEGVNVLYVHRPDPATPLEEQIEEFNRQISQGHCKALFLDLCEHQGWQKPNCYQGNYNLITRGMETRLLPILRANGISHNAFQPLAAGFLTGKLVNNQHDGTRFGDENPLGKAAQKLFEAAELLDAMKTFDTKVKACGLSSLDVAIRWIAHHSALSNDDGIILGASKTPQISEMVEMARKGSLPAKVLDLTEELWDAVKEIQGQII
;
A
#
# COMPACT_ATOMS: atom_id res chain seq x y z
N MET A 1 -24.38 10.75 -33.90
CA MET A 1 -24.37 9.90 -32.69
C MET A 1 -22.94 9.45 -32.41
N LYS A 2 -22.56 9.29 -31.12
CA LYS A 2 -21.22 8.86 -30.66
C LYS A 2 -21.10 7.32 -30.64
N LEU A 3 -19.89 6.77 -30.74
CA LEU A 3 -19.64 5.33 -30.82
C LEU A 3 -18.88 4.81 -29.58
N LEU A 4 -19.40 3.74 -28.95
CA LEU A 4 -18.75 2.96 -27.90
C LEU A 4 -18.30 1.62 -28.48
N ILE A 5 -17.06 1.20 -28.20
CA ILE A 5 -16.47 -0.03 -28.75
C ILE A 5 -16.23 -1.07 -27.65
N SER A 6 -16.75 -2.29 -27.85
CA SER A 6 -16.80 -3.26 -26.76
C SER A 6 -15.50 -4.03 -26.48
N THR A 7 -14.48 -4.03 -27.35
CA THR A 7 -13.10 -4.54 -27.07
C THR A 7 -12.15 -4.26 -28.23
N ILE A 8 -10.99 -3.65 -28.00
CA ILE A 8 -9.92 -3.39 -28.97
C ILE A 8 -8.64 -4.09 -28.49
N LEU A 9 -7.97 -4.84 -29.37
CA LEU A 9 -6.62 -5.32 -29.05
C LEU A 9 -5.58 -4.30 -29.53
N ILE A 10 -4.72 -3.81 -28.63
CA ILE A 10 -3.58 -2.95 -28.99
C ILE A 10 -2.29 -3.74 -28.79
N GLY A 11 -1.76 -4.27 -29.90
CA GLY A 11 -0.44 -4.88 -29.96
C GLY A 11 0.47 -4.08 -30.89
N ILE A 12 1.46 -3.39 -30.33
CA ILE A 12 2.59 -2.87 -31.12
C ILE A 12 3.42 -4.10 -31.53
N PHE A 13 3.81 -4.21 -32.81
CA PHE A 13 4.84 -5.14 -33.27
C PHE A 13 6.20 -4.74 -32.65
N ALA A 14 6.33 -4.96 -31.34
CA ALA A 14 7.58 -4.86 -30.61
C ALA A 14 8.02 -6.29 -30.31
N THR A 15 9.27 -6.61 -30.64
CA THR A 15 9.96 -7.80 -30.11
C THR A 15 9.79 -7.80 -28.60
N ILE A 16 8.94 -8.70 -28.09
CA ILE A 16 8.72 -8.88 -26.66
C ILE A 16 10.04 -9.38 -26.09
N GLY A 17 10.71 -8.51 -25.32
CA GLY A 17 11.89 -8.89 -24.54
C GLY A 17 11.54 -10.05 -23.60
N ALA A 18 12.51 -10.93 -23.35
CA ALA A 18 12.34 -12.07 -22.46
C ALA A 18 11.94 -11.58 -21.05
N VAL A 19 10.70 -11.87 -20.65
CA VAL A 19 10.25 -11.81 -19.26
C VAL A 19 10.26 -13.24 -18.74
N GLU A 20 10.68 -13.42 -17.48
CA GLU A 20 10.80 -14.72 -16.83
C GLU A 20 9.45 -15.48 -16.84
N ALA A 21 9.50 -16.79 -17.08
CA ALA A 21 8.34 -17.64 -17.32
C ALA A 21 7.33 -17.69 -16.14
N ASP A 22 7.76 -17.32 -14.93
CA ASP A 22 6.95 -17.42 -13.70
C ASP A 22 5.84 -16.35 -13.60
N ASP A 23 6.08 -15.09 -14.01
CA ASP A 23 5.07 -14.02 -13.98
C ASP A 23 3.93 -14.28 -14.98
N ALA A 24 4.28 -14.76 -16.19
CA ALA A 24 3.30 -15.12 -17.21
C ALA A 24 2.42 -16.31 -16.77
N TRP A 25 2.98 -17.26 -16.03
CA TRP A 25 2.28 -18.43 -15.53
C TRP A 25 1.26 -18.10 -14.42
N GLN A 26 1.62 -17.21 -13.50
CA GLN A 26 0.68 -16.73 -12.48
C GLN A 26 -0.52 -16.00 -13.11
N GLN A 27 -0.28 -15.19 -14.14
CA GLN A 27 -1.37 -14.52 -14.88
C GLN A 27 -2.26 -15.49 -15.66
N LEU A 28 -1.68 -16.55 -16.25
CA LEU A 28 -2.40 -17.61 -16.97
C LEU A 28 -3.36 -18.42 -16.08
N THR A 29 -2.98 -18.60 -14.81
CA THR A 29 -3.72 -19.44 -13.86
C THR A 29 -4.64 -18.66 -12.92
N LYS A 30 -4.53 -17.33 -12.89
CA LYS A 30 -5.37 -16.44 -12.06
C LYS A 30 -6.86 -16.59 -12.44
N GLY A 31 -7.68 -17.05 -11.47
CA GLY A 31 -9.15 -17.10 -11.59
C GLY A 31 -9.75 -18.44 -12.04
N PHE A 32 -8.98 -19.54 -12.14
CA PHE A 32 -9.53 -20.89 -12.31
C PHE A 32 -9.76 -21.56 -10.95
N SER A 33 -10.97 -22.10 -10.72
CA SER A 33 -11.32 -22.86 -9.51
C SER A 33 -11.49 -24.36 -9.76
N ASP A 34 -11.44 -24.80 -11.02
CA ASP A 34 -11.51 -26.22 -11.39
C ASP A 34 -10.13 -26.87 -11.30
N ILE A 35 -9.98 -27.76 -10.33
CA ILE A 35 -8.75 -28.50 -10.03
C ILE A 35 -8.30 -29.35 -11.23
N SER A 36 -9.23 -29.89 -12.03
CA SER A 36 -8.90 -30.77 -13.15
C SER A 36 -8.28 -29.98 -14.32
N THR A 37 -8.89 -28.85 -14.68
CA THR A 37 -8.37 -27.91 -15.69
C THR A 37 -7.03 -27.30 -15.24
N LEU A 38 -6.88 -26.92 -13.96
CA LEU A 38 -5.61 -26.42 -13.42
C LEU A 38 -4.49 -27.46 -13.48
N SER A 39 -4.80 -28.73 -13.23
CA SER A 39 -3.82 -29.83 -13.30
C SER A 39 -3.38 -30.09 -14.74
N ALA A 40 -4.34 -30.13 -15.67
CA ALA A 40 -4.05 -30.29 -17.10
C ALA A 40 -3.26 -29.10 -17.67
N LEU A 41 -3.55 -27.87 -17.21
CA LEU A 41 -2.78 -26.67 -17.58
C LEU A 41 -1.36 -26.73 -17.03
N LYS A 42 -1.18 -27.12 -15.75
CA LYS A 42 0.15 -27.29 -15.14
C LYS A 42 0.99 -28.30 -15.91
N GLU A 43 0.43 -29.46 -16.21
CA GLU A 43 1.09 -30.50 -16.99
C GLU A 43 1.45 -30.01 -18.41
N ALA A 44 0.50 -29.34 -19.08
CA ALA A 44 0.70 -28.80 -20.42
C ALA A 44 1.74 -27.67 -20.47
N ALA A 45 1.90 -26.89 -19.39
CA ALA A 45 2.89 -25.83 -19.28
C ALA A 45 4.29 -26.34 -18.92
N GLN A 46 4.37 -27.40 -18.11
CA GLN A 46 5.62 -28.06 -17.73
C GLN A 46 6.21 -28.93 -18.85
N THR A 47 5.39 -29.31 -19.83
CA THR A 47 5.87 -30.09 -20.98
C THR A 47 6.84 -29.25 -21.82
N PRO A 48 8.10 -29.69 -22.02
CA PRO A 48 9.08 -28.95 -22.79
C PRO A 48 8.61 -28.64 -24.22
N PHE A 49 9.00 -27.48 -24.74
CA PHE A 49 8.84 -27.12 -26.15
C PHE A 49 10.03 -26.28 -26.60
N ASN A 50 10.29 -26.24 -27.92
CA ASN A 50 11.43 -25.51 -28.45
C ASN A 50 11.07 -24.02 -28.57
N THR A 51 11.59 -23.19 -27.67
CA THR A 51 11.35 -21.74 -27.62
C THR A 51 11.97 -21.00 -28.81
N THR A 52 12.96 -21.58 -29.49
CA THR A 52 13.59 -20.98 -30.68
C THR A 52 12.85 -21.28 -31.99
N ASP A 53 12.00 -22.30 -32.01
CA ASP A 53 11.21 -22.68 -33.19
C ASP A 53 9.80 -22.07 -33.14
N THR A 54 9.43 -21.28 -34.15
CA THR A 54 8.10 -20.66 -34.25
C THR A 54 6.97 -21.69 -34.33
N SER A 55 7.22 -22.83 -34.99
CA SER A 55 6.21 -23.89 -35.13
C SER A 55 5.95 -24.59 -33.80
N SER A 56 7.01 -24.94 -33.06
CA SER A 56 6.90 -25.54 -31.72
C SER A 56 6.17 -24.62 -30.73
N ARG A 57 6.50 -23.31 -30.72
CA ARG A 57 5.78 -22.30 -29.93
C ARG A 57 4.29 -22.25 -30.28
N ALA A 58 3.97 -22.20 -31.57
CA ALA A 58 2.59 -22.13 -32.02
C ALA A 58 1.78 -23.38 -31.68
N GLN A 59 2.37 -24.57 -31.81
CA GLN A 59 1.77 -25.82 -31.37
C GLN A 59 1.49 -25.83 -29.86
N ARG A 60 2.43 -25.32 -29.04
CA ARG A 60 2.24 -25.17 -27.60
C ARG A 60 1.08 -24.24 -27.28
N ALA A 61 1.00 -23.09 -27.95
CA ALA A 61 -0.10 -22.13 -27.78
C ALA A 61 -1.45 -22.75 -28.15
N CYS A 62 -1.52 -23.50 -29.26
CA CYS A 62 -2.73 -24.20 -29.66
C CYS A 62 -3.15 -25.28 -28.67
N GLY A 63 -2.20 -26.01 -28.09
CA GLY A 63 -2.48 -26.98 -27.02
C GLY A 63 -3.12 -26.33 -25.79
N LEU A 64 -2.55 -25.22 -25.32
CA LEU A 64 -3.10 -24.45 -24.19
C LEU A 64 -4.47 -23.85 -24.53
N ALA A 65 -4.62 -23.26 -25.72
CA ALA A 65 -5.89 -22.68 -26.16
C ALA A 65 -7.00 -23.75 -26.29
N LYS A 66 -6.66 -24.96 -26.76
CA LYS A 66 -7.61 -26.08 -26.86
C LYS A 66 -8.18 -26.47 -25.49
N LEU A 67 -7.36 -26.44 -24.44
CA LEU A 67 -7.82 -26.72 -23.07
C LEU A 67 -8.72 -25.61 -22.53
N LEU A 68 -8.41 -24.35 -22.86
CA LEU A 68 -9.04 -23.18 -22.26
C LEU A 68 -10.33 -22.71 -22.95
N PHE A 69 -10.48 -22.97 -24.26
CA PHE A 69 -11.56 -22.42 -25.09
C PHE A 69 -12.45 -23.51 -25.71
N HIS A 70 -12.66 -24.61 -25.00
CA HIS A 70 -13.58 -25.67 -25.40
C HIS A 70 -14.94 -25.50 -24.72
N TYR A 71 -15.83 -24.72 -25.34
CA TYR A 71 -17.22 -24.59 -24.91
C TYR A 71 -18.09 -25.63 -25.64
N PRO A 72 -19.11 -26.23 -24.98
CA PRO A 72 -20.09 -27.07 -25.67
C PRO A 72 -20.75 -26.26 -26.80
N ASP A 73 -21.04 -26.92 -27.94
CA ASP A 73 -21.53 -26.30 -29.17
C ASP A 73 -22.71 -25.33 -28.91
N ASN A 74 -22.39 -24.05 -28.73
CA ASN A 74 -23.39 -22.99 -28.75
C ASN A 74 -23.73 -22.74 -30.22
N ARG A 75 -24.93 -23.14 -30.64
CA ARG A 75 -25.35 -23.10 -32.06
C ARG A 75 -25.29 -21.70 -32.67
N ASP A 76 -25.28 -20.65 -31.85
CA ASP A 76 -25.34 -19.26 -32.28
C ASP A 76 -23.96 -18.55 -32.23
N ALA A 77 -22.89 -19.23 -31.82
CA ALA A 77 -21.54 -18.65 -31.71
C ALA A 77 -20.48 -19.51 -32.42
N ILE A 78 -19.41 -18.85 -32.88
CA ILE A 78 -18.23 -19.55 -33.41
C ILE A 78 -17.52 -20.27 -32.25
N PRO A 79 -17.17 -21.57 -32.38
CA PRO A 79 -16.43 -22.31 -31.36
C PRO A 79 -15.16 -21.59 -30.90
N GLY A 80 -14.91 -21.62 -29.58
CA GLY A 80 -13.80 -20.92 -28.95
C GLY A 80 -12.42 -21.38 -29.44
N TYR A 81 -12.26 -22.68 -29.72
CA TYR A 81 -11.07 -23.25 -30.35
C TYR A 81 -11.43 -23.99 -31.64
N ILE A 82 -10.69 -23.70 -32.71
CA ILE A 82 -10.93 -24.25 -34.04
C ILE A 82 -9.63 -24.86 -34.57
N THR A 83 -9.71 -26.16 -34.86
CA THR A 83 -8.58 -26.94 -35.39
C THR A 83 -8.53 -26.91 -36.91
N GLN A 84 -7.34 -27.13 -37.48
CA GLN A 84 -7.09 -27.11 -38.93
C GLN A 84 -7.94 -28.14 -39.71
N GLN A 85 -8.38 -29.21 -39.06
CA GLN A 85 -9.21 -30.26 -39.67
C GLN A 85 -10.69 -29.87 -39.79
N SER A 86 -11.12 -28.76 -39.20
CA SER A 86 -12.51 -28.32 -39.27
C SER A 86 -12.83 -27.59 -40.58
N THR A 87 -14.05 -27.75 -41.08
CA THR A 87 -14.54 -26.96 -42.23
C THR A 87 -14.59 -25.46 -41.93
N LEU A 88 -14.86 -25.11 -40.67
CA LEU A 88 -14.90 -23.73 -40.20
C LEU A 88 -13.52 -23.05 -40.27
N TYR A 89 -12.43 -23.78 -40.02
CA TYR A 89 -11.09 -23.28 -40.21
C TYR A 89 -10.85 -22.81 -41.65
N LEU A 90 -11.25 -23.63 -42.64
CA LEU A 90 -11.13 -23.27 -44.06
C LEU A 90 -11.98 -22.05 -44.39
N ASN A 91 -13.21 -21.97 -43.85
CA ASN A 91 -14.06 -20.81 -44.06
C ASN A 91 -13.42 -19.53 -43.48
N ILE A 92 -12.88 -19.55 -42.26
CA ILE A 92 -12.29 -18.34 -41.66
C ILE A 92 -11.00 -17.92 -42.38
N THR A 93 -10.17 -18.88 -42.79
CA THR A 93 -8.87 -18.61 -43.45
C THR A 93 -8.99 -18.28 -44.93
N ARG A 94 -10.11 -18.63 -45.59
CA ARG A 94 -10.35 -18.38 -47.04
C ARG A 94 -11.51 -17.43 -47.33
N HIS A 95 -12.11 -16.81 -46.31
CA HIS A 95 -13.18 -15.82 -46.48
C HIS A 95 -12.71 -14.40 -46.10
N TYR A 96 -11.50 -14.06 -46.55
CA TYR A 96 -11.02 -12.68 -46.58
C TYR A 96 -11.56 -11.96 -47.81
N TRP A 97 -11.62 -10.63 -47.76
CA TRP A 97 -12.04 -9.82 -48.90
C TRP A 97 -11.10 -9.96 -50.11
N SER A 98 -9.81 -10.24 -49.86
CA SER A 98 -8.78 -10.44 -50.88
C SER A 98 -8.21 -11.85 -50.81
N ASP A 99 -8.15 -12.53 -51.96
CA ASP A 99 -7.58 -13.88 -52.09
C ASP A 99 -6.09 -13.94 -51.73
N ASN A 100 -5.37 -12.81 -51.86
CA ASN A 100 -3.96 -12.71 -51.47
C ASN A 100 -3.74 -12.93 -49.95
N CYS A 101 -4.79 -12.85 -49.15
CA CYS A 101 -4.75 -13.03 -47.70
C CYS A 101 -5.21 -14.42 -47.24
N TRP A 102 -5.49 -15.35 -48.16
CA TRP A 102 -5.89 -16.72 -47.84
C TRP A 102 -4.70 -17.52 -47.31
N GLN A 103 -4.38 -17.30 -46.04
CA GLN A 103 -3.23 -17.88 -45.37
C GLN A 103 -3.65 -18.70 -44.16
N ASN A 104 -2.97 -19.83 -44.00
CA ASN A 104 -3.19 -20.72 -42.87
C ASN A 104 -2.56 -20.18 -41.58
N THR A 105 -2.97 -20.76 -40.47
CA THR A 105 -2.52 -20.49 -39.10
C THR A 105 -2.46 -21.82 -38.34
N SER A 106 -1.72 -21.92 -37.24
CA SER A 106 -1.60 -23.19 -36.50
C SER A 106 -2.95 -23.61 -35.89
N CYS A 107 -3.72 -22.64 -35.38
CA CYS A 107 -5.09 -22.80 -34.91
C CYS A 107 -5.78 -21.43 -34.86
N ILE A 108 -7.11 -21.44 -34.73
CA ILE A 108 -7.91 -20.22 -34.56
C ILE A 108 -8.55 -20.26 -33.17
N VAL A 109 -8.47 -19.15 -32.45
CA VAL A 109 -9.13 -18.94 -31.18
C VAL A 109 -10.15 -17.83 -31.34
N SER A 110 -11.43 -18.10 -31.02
CA SER A 110 -12.54 -17.15 -31.21
C SER A 110 -13.13 -16.72 -29.86
N PRO A 111 -12.54 -15.71 -29.19
CA PRO A 111 -12.99 -15.28 -27.87
C PRO A 111 -14.41 -14.69 -27.90
N MET A 112 -15.15 -14.81 -26.81
CA MET A 112 -16.49 -14.24 -26.65
C MET A 112 -16.51 -12.86 -25.96
N ASN A 113 -15.46 -12.53 -25.20
CA ASN A 113 -15.39 -11.31 -24.41
C ASN A 113 -13.92 -10.92 -24.14
N ALA A 114 -13.69 -9.71 -23.63
CA ALA A 114 -12.35 -9.18 -23.38
C ALA A 114 -11.52 -10.01 -22.40
N ARG A 115 -12.16 -10.68 -21.43
CA ARG A 115 -11.47 -11.55 -20.47
C ARG A 115 -10.81 -12.73 -21.19
N GLU A 116 -11.48 -13.30 -22.17
CA GLU A 116 -10.91 -14.37 -23.00
C GLU A 116 -9.79 -13.85 -23.90
N VAL A 117 -9.91 -12.63 -24.44
CA VAL A 117 -8.81 -11.99 -25.18
C VAL A 117 -7.57 -11.83 -24.29
N ALA A 118 -7.74 -11.38 -23.04
CA ALA A 118 -6.65 -11.27 -22.07
C ALA A 118 -5.97 -12.64 -21.80
N ARG A 119 -6.77 -13.71 -21.66
CA ARG A 119 -6.24 -15.07 -21.51
C ARG A 119 -5.44 -15.53 -22.73
N ILE A 120 -5.92 -15.23 -23.94
CA ILE A 120 -5.17 -15.53 -25.17
C ILE A 120 -3.84 -14.78 -25.18
N MET A 121 -3.82 -13.51 -24.75
CA MET A 121 -2.58 -12.74 -24.64
C MET A 121 -1.61 -13.31 -23.60
N ALA A 122 -2.11 -13.86 -22.50
CA ALA A 122 -1.28 -14.56 -21.53
C ALA A 122 -0.66 -15.84 -22.11
N ILE A 123 -1.40 -16.62 -22.92
CA ILE A 123 -0.84 -17.76 -23.69
C ILE A 123 0.26 -17.27 -24.63
N VAL A 124 -0.02 -16.23 -25.41
CA VAL A 124 0.94 -15.64 -26.36
C VAL A 124 2.23 -15.21 -25.68
N ARG A 125 2.15 -14.57 -24.50
CA ARG A 125 3.32 -14.17 -23.71
C ARG A 125 4.12 -15.37 -23.24
N PHE A 126 3.43 -16.35 -22.66
CA PHE A 126 4.06 -17.56 -22.11
C PHE A 126 4.78 -18.38 -23.19
N THR A 127 4.14 -18.58 -24.34
CA THR A 127 4.73 -19.38 -25.42
C THR A 127 5.60 -18.57 -26.38
N GLN A 128 5.59 -17.24 -26.26
CA GLN A 128 6.18 -16.31 -27.21
C GLN A 128 5.70 -16.55 -28.66
N THR A 129 4.45 -16.95 -28.82
CA THR A 129 3.88 -17.34 -30.12
C THR A 129 3.48 -16.12 -30.93
N ARG A 130 3.73 -16.14 -32.25
CA ARG A 130 3.21 -15.11 -33.16
C ARG A 130 1.69 -15.17 -33.20
N PHE A 131 1.03 -14.03 -33.27
CA PHE A 131 -0.41 -13.98 -33.43
C PHE A 131 -0.81 -12.91 -34.44
N SER A 132 -2.03 -13.06 -34.97
CA SER A 132 -2.70 -12.03 -35.75
C SER A 132 -4.13 -11.90 -35.26
N VAL A 133 -4.73 -10.72 -35.42
CA VAL A 133 -6.11 -10.46 -35.01
C VAL A 133 -6.97 -10.30 -36.24
N ARG A 134 -8.06 -11.05 -36.27
CA ARG A 134 -9.06 -10.97 -37.31
C ARG A 134 -10.38 -10.47 -36.73
N SER A 135 -10.76 -9.27 -37.14
CA SER A 135 -12.14 -8.79 -37.04
C SER A 135 -12.87 -9.21 -38.33
N GLY A 136 -13.00 -8.30 -39.30
CA GLY A 136 -13.72 -8.56 -40.55
C GLY A 136 -12.91 -9.21 -41.68
N GLY A 137 -11.58 -9.15 -41.63
CA GLY A 137 -10.73 -9.72 -42.68
C GLY A 137 -10.80 -8.95 -44.01
N HIS A 138 -10.81 -7.63 -43.91
CA HIS A 138 -10.83 -6.70 -45.05
C HIS A 138 -9.45 -6.03 -45.28
N ASP A 139 -8.42 -6.44 -44.54
CA ASP A 139 -7.04 -6.06 -44.84
C ASP A 139 -6.52 -6.95 -45.99
N PHE A 140 -5.91 -6.33 -47.00
CA PHE A 140 -5.36 -6.98 -48.18
C PHE A 140 -3.85 -7.22 -48.09
N ASN A 141 -3.22 -6.82 -46.98
CA ASN A 141 -1.80 -7.02 -46.75
C ASN A 141 -1.52 -8.47 -46.31
N VAL A 142 -0.61 -9.13 -47.01
CA VAL A 142 -0.16 -10.49 -46.71
C VAL A 142 0.46 -10.51 -45.31
N ASN A 143 0.15 -11.53 -44.49
CA ASN A 143 0.59 -11.72 -43.10
C ASN A 143 0.04 -10.72 -42.06
N HIS A 144 -0.85 -9.80 -42.42
CA HIS A 144 -1.43 -8.85 -41.44
C HIS A 144 -2.67 -9.40 -40.74
N SER A 145 -3.43 -10.25 -41.43
CA SER A 145 -4.64 -10.88 -40.90
C SER A 145 -4.50 -12.40 -40.71
N SER A 146 -3.30 -12.95 -40.80
CA SER A 146 -3.00 -14.35 -40.55
C SER A 146 -1.54 -14.51 -40.14
N THR A 147 -1.14 -15.71 -39.71
CA THR A 147 0.22 -16.00 -39.23
C THR A 147 1.02 -16.88 -40.17
N ASN A 148 0.52 -17.25 -41.34
CA ASN A 148 1.21 -18.10 -42.32
C ASN A 148 1.79 -19.41 -41.70
N HIS A 149 0.95 -20.12 -40.94
CA HIS A 149 1.14 -21.42 -40.30
C HIS A 149 1.88 -21.51 -38.96
N ASP A 150 2.68 -20.54 -38.54
CA ASP A 150 3.56 -20.63 -37.35
C ASP A 150 3.18 -19.62 -36.25
N GLY A 151 1.87 -19.53 -36.02
CA GLY A 151 1.27 -18.66 -35.02
C GLY A 151 -0.22 -18.93 -34.88
N ILE A 152 -0.90 -18.19 -34.02
CA ILE A 152 -2.36 -18.33 -33.79
C ILE A 152 -3.14 -17.17 -34.38
N LEU A 153 -4.37 -17.44 -34.84
CA LEU A 153 -5.31 -16.41 -35.29
C LEU A 153 -6.34 -16.13 -34.19
N ILE A 154 -6.41 -14.88 -33.72
CA ILE A 154 -7.43 -14.42 -32.77
C ILE A 154 -8.61 -13.86 -33.57
N ASN A 155 -9.70 -14.60 -33.63
CA ASN A 155 -10.89 -14.25 -34.40
C ASN A 155 -11.96 -13.61 -33.51
N VAL A 156 -12.09 -12.29 -33.54
CA VAL A 156 -13.03 -11.54 -32.67
C VAL A 156 -14.45 -11.44 -33.26
N ALA A 157 -14.81 -12.32 -34.19
CA ALA A 157 -16.11 -12.28 -34.86
C ALA A 157 -17.31 -12.53 -33.92
N ASN A 158 -17.09 -13.17 -32.77
CA ASN A 158 -18.12 -13.35 -31.72
C ASN A 158 -18.47 -12.03 -31.00
N PHE A 159 -17.68 -10.96 -31.15
CA PHE A 159 -18.01 -9.63 -30.63
C PHE A 159 -18.98 -8.93 -31.59
N ASN A 160 -20.19 -9.45 -31.72
CA ASN A 160 -21.17 -9.05 -32.73
C ASN A 160 -22.40 -8.32 -32.16
N SER A 161 -22.34 -7.91 -30.89
CA SER A 161 -23.42 -7.15 -30.24
C SER A 161 -23.53 -5.73 -30.80
N ILE A 162 -24.77 -5.22 -30.88
CA ILE A 162 -25.11 -3.88 -31.32
C ILE A 162 -26.23 -3.38 -30.41
N SER A 163 -25.97 -2.30 -29.65
CA SER A 163 -26.92 -1.73 -28.69
C SER A 163 -26.97 -0.22 -28.82
N LEU A 164 -28.14 0.31 -29.16
CA LEU A 164 -28.40 1.74 -29.24
C LEU A 164 -28.84 2.25 -27.85
N SER A 165 -28.18 3.31 -27.38
CA SER A 165 -28.61 4.00 -26.15
C SER A 165 -30.05 4.52 -26.27
N ALA A 166 -30.78 4.51 -25.17
CA ALA A 166 -32.18 4.93 -25.14
C ALA A 166 -32.38 6.39 -25.61
N ASP A 167 -31.43 7.28 -25.29
CA ASP A 167 -31.43 8.70 -25.71
C ASP A 167 -30.99 8.90 -27.17
N LYS A 168 -30.59 7.81 -27.85
CA LYS A 168 -30.06 7.81 -29.22
C LYS A 168 -28.80 8.68 -29.39
N GLY A 169 -28.11 8.99 -28.29
CA GLY A 169 -26.92 9.83 -28.24
C GLY A 169 -25.63 9.03 -28.52
N SER A 170 -25.64 7.74 -28.22
CA SER A 170 -24.52 6.83 -28.40
C SER A 170 -24.92 5.41 -28.86
N LEU A 171 -23.96 4.68 -29.43
CA LEU A 171 -24.16 3.29 -29.87
C LEU A 171 -22.99 2.43 -29.39
N THR A 172 -23.27 1.35 -28.68
CA THR A 172 -22.29 0.33 -28.31
C THR A 172 -22.24 -0.77 -29.33
N VAL A 173 -21.05 -1.03 -29.89
CA VAL A 173 -20.86 -2.00 -30.96
C VAL A 173 -19.66 -2.89 -30.69
N GLY A 174 -19.86 -4.19 -30.89
CA GLY A 174 -18.78 -5.17 -30.89
C GLY A 174 -17.87 -5.04 -32.10
N VAL A 175 -16.56 -5.21 -31.89
CA VAL A 175 -15.55 -5.07 -32.96
C VAL A 175 -15.65 -6.13 -34.06
N GLY A 176 -16.34 -7.24 -33.81
CA GLY A 176 -16.65 -8.27 -34.79
C GLY A 176 -17.84 -7.92 -35.69
N SER A 177 -18.69 -6.97 -35.29
CA SER A 177 -19.86 -6.55 -36.04
C SER A 177 -19.49 -5.96 -37.41
N ARG A 178 -20.26 -6.32 -38.43
CA ARG A 178 -20.15 -5.79 -39.79
C ARG A 178 -20.93 -4.49 -39.90
N TRP A 179 -20.40 -3.49 -40.61
CA TRP A 179 -21.09 -2.19 -40.75
C TRP A 179 -22.48 -2.30 -41.38
N GLY A 180 -22.71 -3.28 -42.27
CA GLY A 180 -24.06 -3.58 -42.78
C GLY A 180 -25.05 -3.97 -41.69
N ALA A 181 -24.64 -4.82 -40.74
CA ALA A 181 -25.48 -5.20 -39.61
C ALA A 181 -25.74 -4.02 -38.67
N VAL A 182 -24.74 -3.17 -38.45
CA VAL A 182 -24.87 -1.93 -37.66
C VAL A 182 -25.91 -0.98 -38.26
N TYR A 183 -25.83 -0.71 -39.56
CA TYR A 183 -26.81 0.15 -40.22
C TYR A 183 -28.21 -0.46 -40.25
N SER A 184 -28.33 -1.77 -40.46
CA SER A 184 -29.62 -2.47 -40.38
C SER A 184 -30.23 -2.35 -38.99
N ALA A 185 -29.44 -2.47 -37.92
CA ALA A 185 -29.90 -2.33 -36.54
C ALA A 185 -30.34 -0.90 -36.20
N LEU A 186 -29.78 0.11 -36.87
CA LEU A 186 -30.16 1.53 -36.71
C LEU A 186 -31.30 1.97 -37.62
N ASN A 187 -31.70 1.14 -38.59
CA ASN A 187 -32.74 1.52 -39.54
C ASN A 187 -34.07 1.79 -38.82
N GLY A 188 -34.74 2.89 -39.17
CA GLY A 188 -35.99 3.31 -38.51
C GLY A 188 -35.83 3.95 -37.13
N THR A 189 -34.61 4.04 -36.56
CA THR A 189 -34.39 4.66 -35.25
C THR A 189 -34.31 6.19 -35.29
N GLY A 190 -34.13 6.78 -36.49
CA GLY A 190 -33.96 8.22 -36.69
C GLY A 190 -32.53 8.72 -36.44
N VAL A 191 -31.59 7.83 -36.09
CA VAL A 191 -30.18 8.15 -35.92
C VAL A 191 -29.29 7.21 -36.73
N SER A 192 -28.07 7.66 -36.99
CA SER A 192 -27.03 6.85 -37.62
C SER A 192 -25.66 7.20 -37.03
N VAL A 193 -24.65 6.40 -37.37
CA VAL A 193 -23.27 6.56 -36.95
C VAL A 193 -22.36 6.62 -38.18
N ASN A 194 -21.26 7.38 -38.11
CA ASN A 194 -20.34 7.54 -39.22
C ASN A 194 -19.39 6.34 -39.34
N GLY A 195 -19.88 5.23 -39.89
CA GLY A 195 -19.13 3.99 -40.12
C GLY A 195 -18.68 3.78 -41.56
N ALA A 196 -18.26 2.57 -41.93
CA ALA A 196 -17.78 2.29 -43.29
C ALA A 196 -18.84 2.54 -44.38
N ARG A 197 -18.37 2.91 -45.58
CA ARG A 197 -19.23 3.05 -46.78
C ARG A 197 -19.67 1.71 -47.38
N SER A 198 -18.87 0.66 -47.15
CA SER A 198 -19.20 -0.71 -47.54
C SER A 198 -19.83 -1.44 -46.35
N PRO A 199 -20.82 -2.33 -46.57
CA PRO A 199 -21.42 -3.11 -45.49
C PRO A 199 -20.50 -4.22 -44.96
N ASN A 200 -19.48 -4.64 -45.73
CA ASN A 200 -18.63 -5.78 -45.40
C ASN A 200 -17.55 -5.51 -44.35
N PRO A 201 -16.80 -4.39 -44.34
CA PRO A 201 -15.83 -4.12 -43.28
C PRO A 201 -16.45 -4.26 -41.89
N ALA A 202 -15.71 -4.88 -40.98
CA ALA A 202 -16.11 -4.93 -39.58
C ALA A 202 -15.62 -3.69 -38.82
N VAL A 203 -16.33 -3.38 -37.75
CA VAL A 203 -16.18 -2.14 -36.97
C VAL A 203 -14.76 -1.99 -36.44
N GLY A 204 -14.16 -3.05 -35.88
CA GLY A 204 -12.83 -2.99 -35.28
C GLY A 204 -11.75 -2.54 -36.27
N GLY A 205 -11.52 -3.33 -37.33
CA GLY A 205 -10.46 -3.04 -38.29
C GLY A 205 -10.65 -1.72 -39.05
N GLN A 206 -11.88 -1.38 -39.44
CA GLN A 206 -12.13 -0.12 -40.15
C GLN A 206 -11.94 1.10 -39.25
N THR A 207 -12.33 1.02 -37.98
CA THR A 207 -12.17 2.13 -37.03
C THR A 207 -10.71 2.36 -36.68
N LEU A 208 -9.93 1.28 -36.45
CA LEU A 208 -8.50 1.38 -36.14
C LEU A 208 -7.67 1.94 -37.32
N GLY A 209 -8.11 1.73 -38.55
CA GLY A 209 -7.54 2.38 -39.73
C GLY A 209 -7.98 3.84 -39.94
N GLY A 210 -8.55 4.49 -38.91
CA GLY A 210 -9.17 5.82 -38.97
C GLY A 210 -10.64 5.74 -39.40
N GLY A 211 -10.90 5.07 -40.52
CA GLY A 211 -12.24 4.75 -40.99
C GLY A 211 -12.93 5.89 -41.74
N ILE A 212 -13.27 5.65 -43.02
CA ILE A 212 -13.95 6.64 -43.87
C ILE A 212 -15.41 6.25 -44.06
N GLY A 213 -16.30 7.15 -43.65
CA GLY A 213 -17.75 7.02 -43.80
C GLY A 213 -18.38 7.99 -44.80
N TRP A 214 -19.70 7.88 -44.96
CA TRP A 214 -20.46 8.69 -45.91
C TRP A 214 -20.44 10.19 -45.59
N PHE A 215 -20.32 10.56 -44.31
CA PHE A 215 -20.38 11.94 -43.83
C PHE A 215 -19.06 12.41 -43.22
N THR A 216 -17.93 11.90 -43.71
CA THR A 216 -16.59 12.17 -43.16
C THR A 216 -16.25 13.66 -43.10
N ASN A 217 -16.71 14.47 -44.06
CA ASN A 217 -16.47 15.92 -44.08
C ASN A 217 -17.17 16.66 -42.92
N GLN A 218 -18.28 16.12 -42.42
CA GLN A 218 -19.07 16.73 -41.34
C GLN A 218 -18.74 16.12 -39.98
N ALA A 219 -18.53 14.81 -39.92
CA ALA A 219 -18.37 14.04 -38.69
C ALA A 219 -16.93 13.58 -38.39
N GLY A 220 -15.97 13.90 -39.27
CA GLY A 220 -14.61 13.38 -39.20
C GLY A 220 -14.51 11.91 -39.60
N VAL A 221 -13.37 11.28 -39.35
CA VAL A 221 -13.18 9.82 -39.54
C VAL A 221 -13.92 9.03 -38.46
N THR A 222 -14.24 7.75 -38.70
CA THR A 222 -14.97 6.89 -37.75
C THR A 222 -14.29 6.86 -36.37
N ALA A 223 -12.95 6.80 -36.31
CA ALA A 223 -12.18 6.85 -35.07
C ALA A 223 -12.46 8.10 -34.23
N ALA A 224 -12.73 9.24 -34.86
CA ALA A 224 -13.04 10.49 -34.15
C ALA A 224 -14.41 10.47 -33.47
N SER A 225 -15.29 9.52 -33.84
CA SER A 225 -16.59 9.34 -33.20
C SER A 225 -16.55 8.40 -31.99
N VAL A 226 -15.43 7.74 -31.74
CA VAL A 226 -15.25 6.83 -30.61
C VAL A 226 -15.11 7.63 -29.32
N ILE A 227 -16.00 7.38 -28.36
CA ILE A 227 -16.01 8.07 -27.06
C ILE A 227 -15.52 7.19 -25.92
N ALA A 228 -15.55 5.87 -26.10
CA ALA A 228 -15.01 4.90 -25.15
C ALA A 228 -14.77 3.57 -25.85
N ALA A 229 -13.76 2.84 -25.36
CA ALA A 229 -13.44 1.49 -25.81
C ALA A 229 -12.99 0.64 -24.62
N GLU A 230 -13.41 -0.62 -24.56
CA GLU A 230 -12.67 -1.65 -23.83
C GLU A 230 -11.45 -2.05 -24.66
N VAL A 231 -10.32 -2.27 -24.04
CA VAL A 231 -9.00 -2.45 -24.65
C VAL A 231 -8.28 -3.55 -23.90
N VAL A 232 -7.70 -4.50 -24.62
CA VAL A 232 -6.78 -5.50 -24.04
C VAL A 232 -5.38 -5.23 -24.55
N LEU A 233 -4.45 -5.04 -23.61
CA LEU A 233 -3.06 -4.74 -23.87
C LEU A 233 -2.24 -6.02 -24.10
N ALA A 234 -1.08 -5.87 -24.74
CA ALA A 234 -0.17 -6.97 -25.03
C ALA A 234 0.35 -7.69 -23.76
N ASN A 235 0.38 -7.00 -22.62
CA ASN A 235 0.75 -7.59 -21.32
C ASN A 235 -0.40 -8.40 -20.67
N SER A 236 -1.55 -8.52 -21.34
CA SER A 236 -2.81 -9.13 -20.88
C SER A 236 -3.69 -8.29 -19.94
N SER A 237 -3.31 -7.05 -19.62
CA SER A 237 -4.20 -6.17 -18.86
C SER A 237 -5.36 -5.65 -19.72
N ARG A 238 -6.48 -5.30 -19.06
CA ARG A 238 -7.69 -4.78 -19.69
C ARG A 238 -7.93 -3.34 -19.24
N LEU A 239 -8.36 -2.47 -20.13
CA LEU A 239 -8.66 -1.05 -19.91
C LEU A 239 -10.00 -0.70 -20.57
N GLY A 240 -11.00 -0.12 -19.88
CA GLY A 240 -12.37 0.03 -20.45
C GLY A 240 -13.14 -1.29 -20.47
N ALA A 241 -14.44 -1.43 -20.23
CA ALA A 241 -15.51 -0.48 -19.99
C ALA A 241 -16.30 -0.93 -18.73
N ASN A 242 -16.32 -0.08 -17.69
CA ASN A 242 -17.38 -0.09 -16.69
C ASN A 242 -18.38 1.00 -17.11
N ASP A 243 -19.67 0.66 -17.11
CA ASP A 243 -20.74 1.63 -17.41
C ASP A 243 -20.73 2.72 -16.34
N THR A 244 -20.29 3.93 -16.70
CA THR A 244 -20.17 5.06 -15.76
C THR A 244 -21.51 5.56 -15.24
N ASN A 245 -22.64 5.09 -15.80
CA ASN A 245 -23.96 5.35 -15.24
C ASN A 245 -24.30 4.41 -14.08
N ALA A 246 -23.57 3.30 -13.92
CA ALA A 246 -23.84 2.28 -12.94
C ALA A 246 -23.05 2.50 -11.65
N ASN A 247 -23.70 2.30 -10.52
CA ASN A 247 -23.08 2.26 -9.21
C ASN A 247 -23.72 1.14 -8.38
N ILE A 248 -22.95 0.54 -7.47
CA ILE A 248 -23.44 -0.45 -6.52
C ILE A 248 -23.13 0.02 -5.11
N VAL A 249 -24.10 -0.10 -4.21
CA VAL A 249 -23.90 0.06 -2.77
C VAL A 249 -24.01 -1.32 -2.15
N TYR A 250 -23.03 -1.70 -1.34
CA TYR A 250 -22.93 -3.03 -0.77
C TYR A 250 -22.62 -2.95 0.73
N GLN A 251 -23.40 -3.65 1.54
CA GLN A 251 -23.16 -3.77 2.97
C GLN A 251 -23.54 -5.16 3.47
N LEU A 252 -22.73 -5.69 4.38
CA LEU A 252 -22.99 -6.94 5.10
C LEU A 252 -23.06 -6.66 6.59
N SER A 253 -24.01 -7.27 7.28
CA SER A 253 -24.11 -7.26 8.73
C SER A 253 -24.30 -8.67 9.26
N GLU A 254 -23.69 -8.97 10.40
CA GLU A 254 -23.92 -10.23 11.13
C GLU A 254 -24.77 -9.88 12.36
N ASP A 255 -25.99 -10.43 12.45
CA ASP A 255 -26.89 -10.25 13.58
C ASP A 255 -27.19 -11.57 14.32
N THR A 256 -28.08 -11.52 15.32
CA THR A 256 -28.33 -12.63 16.24
C THR A 256 -28.93 -13.90 15.63
N THR A 257 -29.32 -13.87 14.35
CA THR A 257 -30.03 -14.99 13.73
C THR A 257 -29.47 -15.40 12.36
N GLU A 258 -29.08 -14.48 11.47
CA GLU A 258 -28.48 -14.80 10.15
C GLU A 258 -27.59 -13.66 9.64
N ALA A 259 -26.64 -13.98 8.74
CA ALA A 259 -25.89 -12.97 8.00
C ALA A 259 -26.83 -12.26 7.00
N GLN A 260 -26.89 -10.93 7.04
CA GLN A 260 -27.71 -10.13 6.16
C GLN A 260 -26.84 -9.34 5.18
N SER A 261 -27.26 -9.32 3.92
CA SER A 261 -26.59 -8.57 2.86
C SER A 261 -27.56 -7.59 2.22
N PHE A 262 -27.16 -6.32 2.15
CA PHE A 262 -27.85 -5.29 1.40
C PHE A 262 -27.04 -4.94 0.15
N VAL A 263 -27.70 -5.00 -1.01
CA VAL A 263 -27.12 -4.57 -2.28
C VAL A 263 -28.12 -3.65 -2.97
N ALA A 264 -27.70 -2.43 -3.28
CA ALA A 264 -28.48 -1.50 -4.10
C ALA A 264 -27.80 -1.28 -5.44
N PHE A 265 -28.61 -1.30 -6.50
CA PHE A 265 -28.18 -1.01 -7.86
C PHE A 265 -28.69 0.38 -8.26
N LEU A 266 -27.77 1.28 -8.60
CA LEU A 266 -28.07 2.65 -8.96
C LEU A 266 -27.68 2.89 -10.42
N TYR A 267 -28.59 3.44 -11.21
CA TYR A 267 -28.34 3.74 -12.61
C TYR A 267 -28.78 5.17 -12.97
N LEU A 268 -27.84 5.98 -13.45
CA LEU A 268 -28.06 7.40 -13.71
C LEU A 268 -28.94 7.70 -14.93
N ASN A 269 -29.20 6.70 -15.79
CA ASN A 269 -30.08 6.89 -16.96
C ASN A 269 -31.50 6.37 -16.68
N PRO A 270 -32.48 7.25 -16.45
CA PRO A 270 -33.85 6.87 -16.07
C PRO A 270 -34.61 6.13 -17.18
N ASN A 271 -34.11 6.15 -18.43
CA ASN A 271 -34.75 5.52 -19.58
C ASN A 271 -34.28 4.08 -19.81
N VAL A 272 -33.37 3.56 -18.99
CA VAL A 272 -32.85 2.19 -19.09
C VAL A 272 -33.46 1.35 -17.98
N HIS A 273 -34.28 0.38 -18.38
CA HIS A 273 -34.87 -0.60 -17.47
C HIS A 273 -34.06 -1.90 -17.54
N GLY A 274 -33.67 -2.43 -16.38
CA GLY A 274 -32.80 -3.61 -16.29
C GLY A 274 -31.43 -3.42 -16.97
N PRO A 275 -30.58 -2.47 -16.53
CA PRO A 275 -29.26 -2.28 -17.09
C PRO A 275 -28.45 -3.59 -17.07
N SER A 276 -27.95 -4.03 -18.23
CA SER A 276 -27.24 -5.32 -18.36
C SER A 276 -25.95 -5.39 -17.55
N VAL A 277 -25.40 -4.24 -17.13
CA VAL A 277 -24.24 -4.18 -16.21
C VAL A 277 -24.53 -4.84 -14.85
N PHE A 278 -25.80 -4.92 -14.45
CA PHE A 278 -26.22 -5.61 -13.22
C PHE A 278 -26.58 -7.08 -13.43
N SER A 279 -26.52 -7.60 -14.66
CA SER A 279 -26.87 -8.99 -14.93
C SER A 279 -26.06 -10.05 -14.18
N PRO A 280 -24.81 -9.80 -13.70
CA PRO A 280 -24.14 -10.74 -12.80
C PRO A 280 -24.91 -11.05 -11.51
N PHE A 281 -25.83 -10.17 -11.09
CA PHE A 281 -26.66 -10.33 -9.89
C PHE A 281 -28.00 -11.01 -10.17
N ASP A 282 -28.41 -11.19 -11.43
CA ASP A 282 -29.73 -11.72 -11.81
C ASP A 282 -30.00 -13.14 -11.26
N ASN A 283 -28.95 -13.91 -10.97
CA ASN A 283 -29.05 -15.26 -10.43
C ASN A 283 -29.03 -15.32 -8.89
N ILE A 284 -28.95 -14.16 -8.22
CA ILE A 284 -29.01 -14.07 -6.75
C ILE A 284 -30.46 -13.81 -6.35
N ASN A 285 -31.08 -14.78 -5.67
CA ASN A 285 -32.43 -14.61 -5.16
C ASN A 285 -32.40 -13.79 -3.87
N PRO A 286 -32.96 -12.57 -3.83
CA PRO A 286 -32.97 -11.77 -2.60
C PRO A 286 -33.92 -12.39 -1.57
N ALA A 287 -33.54 -12.36 -0.30
CA ALA A 287 -34.40 -12.78 0.81
C ALA A 287 -35.64 -11.86 0.95
N GLY A 288 -35.51 -10.60 0.52
CA GLY A 288 -36.60 -9.62 0.47
C GLY A 288 -36.19 -8.38 -0.33
N VAL A 289 -37.17 -7.59 -0.75
CA VAL A 289 -36.96 -6.30 -1.42
C VAL A 289 -37.21 -5.18 -0.42
N MET A 290 -36.15 -4.48 -0.02
CA MET A 290 -36.21 -3.38 0.96
C MET A 290 -36.80 -2.10 0.34
N ILE A 291 -36.33 -1.76 -0.86
CA ILE A 291 -36.79 -0.60 -1.65
C ILE A 291 -37.20 -1.12 -3.03
N ASN A 292 -38.43 -0.82 -3.45
CA ASN A 292 -38.88 -1.17 -4.79
C ASN A 292 -38.06 -0.43 -5.85
N ALA A 293 -37.77 -1.11 -6.96
CA ALA A 293 -37.13 -0.47 -8.11
C ALA A 293 -37.99 0.70 -8.59
N THR A 294 -37.42 1.90 -8.56
CA THR A 294 -38.11 3.14 -8.94
C THR A 294 -37.17 4.02 -9.75
N VAL A 295 -37.76 4.88 -10.58
CA VAL A 295 -37.06 5.97 -11.25
C VAL A 295 -37.40 7.25 -10.49
N GLY A 296 -36.38 7.95 -10.00
CA GLY A 296 -36.57 9.11 -9.14
C GLY A 296 -35.39 10.08 -9.20
N THR A 297 -35.50 11.14 -8.41
CA THR A 297 -34.42 12.12 -8.20
C THR A 297 -33.45 11.63 -7.14
N VAL A 298 -32.29 12.29 -7.02
CA VAL A 298 -31.37 12.05 -5.90
C VAL A 298 -32.05 12.33 -4.55
N ALA A 299 -32.98 13.28 -4.49
CA ALA A 299 -33.75 13.52 -3.26
C ALA A 299 -34.65 12.34 -2.89
N ASP A 300 -35.32 11.72 -3.87
CA ASP A 300 -36.12 10.51 -3.64
C ASP A 300 -35.23 9.34 -3.20
N LEU A 301 -34.04 9.22 -3.80
CA LEU A 301 -33.05 8.22 -3.41
C LEU A 301 -32.62 8.41 -1.95
N THR A 302 -32.23 9.63 -1.56
CA THR A 302 -31.83 9.93 -0.18
C THR A 302 -32.95 9.70 0.81
N ALA A 303 -34.19 10.10 0.49
CA ALA A 303 -35.34 9.88 1.35
C ALA A 303 -35.62 8.38 1.58
N ASN A 304 -35.48 7.54 0.54
CA ASN A 304 -35.63 6.10 0.68
C ASN A 304 -34.51 5.47 1.53
N PHE A 305 -33.27 5.93 1.39
CA PHE A 305 -32.15 5.46 2.22
C PHE A 305 -32.26 5.91 3.68
N ASP A 306 -32.80 7.10 3.94
CA ASP A 306 -33.00 7.62 5.31
C ASP A 306 -33.92 6.71 6.13
N THR A 307 -34.95 6.13 5.48
CA THR A 307 -35.83 5.13 6.12
C THR A 307 -35.15 3.80 6.47
N LEU A 308 -33.96 3.52 5.92
CA LEU A 308 -33.17 2.32 6.22
C LEU A 308 -32.13 2.53 7.32
N GLN A 309 -31.62 3.76 7.51
CA GLN A 309 -30.50 4.04 8.41
C GLN A 309 -30.92 4.44 9.84
N TYR A 310 -32.12 4.99 10.03
CA TYR A 310 -32.57 5.45 11.34
C TYR A 310 -33.89 4.79 11.73
N PRO A 311 -33.92 3.86 12.70
CA PRO A 311 -35.18 3.45 13.29
C PRO A 311 -35.78 4.63 14.07
N ASP A 312 -37.11 4.65 14.15
CA ASP A 312 -37.95 5.69 14.74
C ASP A 312 -37.40 6.37 16.02
N ALA A 313 -37.84 7.62 16.23
CA ALA A 313 -37.60 8.40 17.44
C ALA A 313 -37.78 7.57 18.73
N GLY A 314 -36.68 7.20 19.38
CA GLY A 314 -36.70 6.40 20.61
C GLY A 314 -35.55 5.41 20.80
N VAL A 315 -34.75 5.13 19.76
CA VAL A 315 -33.53 4.32 19.91
C VAL A 315 -32.42 5.19 20.52
N PRO A 316 -31.79 4.77 21.64
CA PRO A 316 -30.64 5.48 22.20
C PRO A 316 -29.51 5.55 21.16
N PRO A 317 -28.75 6.66 21.06
CA PRO A 317 -27.60 6.72 20.16
C PRO A 317 -26.64 5.58 20.48
N SER A 318 -26.30 4.78 19.45
CA SER A 318 -25.25 3.78 19.54
C SER A 318 -23.88 4.45 19.62
N ARG A 319 -22.95 3.77 20.26
CA ARG A 319 -21.53 4.08 20.20
C ARG A 319 -20.99 3.32 18.99
N ASP A 320 -20.34 4.05 18.09
CA ASP A 320 -19.84 3.49 16.82
C ASP A 320 -18.34 3.69 16.72
N TYR A 321 -17.65 2.72 16.12
CA TYR A 321 -16.23 2.81 15.85
C TYR A 321 -15.92 2.14 14.52
N VAL A 322 -15.14 2.82 13.68
CA VAL A 322 -14.93 2.45 12.28
C VAL A 322 -13.45 2.37 11.97
N VAL A 323 -13.04 1.36 11.21
CA VAL A 323 -11.67 1.25 10.68
C VAL A 323 -11.70 1.27 9.17
N SER A 324 -10.93 2.18 8.56
CA SER A 324 -10.81 2.35 7.12
C SER A 324 -9.63 1.54 6.59
N LEU A 325 -9.86 0.68 5.60
CA LEU A 325 -8.89 -0.31 5.11
C LEU A 325 -8.91 -0.43 3.58
N PRO A 326 -8.67 0.65 2.80
CA PRO A 326 -8.78 0.56 1.35
C PRO A 326 -7.81 -0.45 0.73
N HIS A 327 -8.32 -1.21 -0.24
CA HIS A 327 -7.56 -2.20 -1.00
C HIS A 327 -8.00 -2.22 -2.46
N THR A 328 -7.28 -2.94 -3.31
CA THR A 328 -7.69 -3.17 -4.70
C THR A 328 -8.84 -4.18 -4.78
N VAL A 329 -9.62 -4.10 -5.86
CA VAL A 329 -10.77 -5.00 -6.08
C VAL A 329 -10.27 -6.36 -6.60
N ASP A 330 -10.11 -7.34 -5.70
CA ASP A 330 -9.76 -8.73 -6.04
C ASP A 330 -10.59 -9.74 -5.24
N LYS A 331 -11.02 -10.83 -5.90
CA LYS A 331 -11.88 -11.86 -5.29
C LYS A 331 -11.24 -12.49 -4.05
N ALA A 332 -9.94 -12.79 -4.08
CA ALA A 332 -9.26 -13.43 -2.96
C ALA A 332 -9.28 -12.53 -1.73
N THR A 333 -8.94 -11.24 -1.91
CA THR A 333 -8.96 -10.23 -0.85
C THR A 333 -10.34 -10.08 -0.21
N TYR A 334 -11.43 -10.08 -1.01
CA TYR A 334 -12.79 -10.08 -0.45
C TYR A 334 -13.11 -11.35 0.35
N GLN A 335 -12.70 -12.52 -0.14
CA GLN A 335 -12.96 -13.79 0.57
C GLN A 335 -12.18 -13.88 1.88
N GLU A 336 -10.91 -13.46 1.90
CA GLU A 336 -10.09 -13.46 3.11
C GLU A 336 -10.56 -12.42 4.12
N SER A 337 -10.80 -11.18 3.69
CA SER A 337 -11.29 -10.12 4.57
C SER A 337 -12.65 -10.45 5.19
N TYR A 338 -13.58 -11.03 4.40
CA TYR A 338 -14.86 -11.49 4.95
C TYR A 338 -14.69 -12.67 5.92
N THR A 339 -13.79 -13.61 5.61
CA THR A 339 -13.52 -14.74 6.53
C THR A 339 -12.99 -14.25 7.87
N ALA A 340 -12.07 -13.28 7.87
CA ALA A 340 -11.59 -12.63 9.08
C ALA A 340 -12.74 -11.90 9.80
N PHE A 341 -13.53 -11.10 9.07
CA PHE A 341 -14.67 -10.39 9.62
C PHE A 341 -15.68 -11.31 10.30
N ALA A 342 -16.13 -12.37 9.62
CA ALA A 342 -17.13 -13.30 10.15
C ALA A 342 -16.64 -14.01 11.44
N ALA A 343 -15.33 -14.22 11.59
CA ALA A 343 -14.76 -14.81 12.80
C ALA A 343 -14.84 -13.86 14.02
N TYR A 344 -14.59 -12.57 13.81
CA TYR A 344 -14.67 -11.55 14.87
C TYR A 344 -16.11 -11.10 15.14
N ALA A 345 -16.95 -11.00 14.12
CA ALA A 345 -18.35 -10.65 14.26
C ALA A 345 -19.10 -11.64 15.18
N LYS A 346 -18.76 -12.93 15.12
CA LYS A 346 -19.27 -13.94 16.08
C LYS A 346 -18.85 -13.67 17.52
N GLN A 347 -17.63 -13.16 17.75
CA GLN A 347 -17.15 -12.81 19.09
C GLN A 347 -17.85 -11.55 19.60
N ALA A 348 -18.00 -10.54 18.75
CA ALA A 348 -18.75 -9.33 19.03
C ALA A 348 -20.19 -9.65 19.43
N MET A 349 -20.85 -10.56 18.70
CA MET A 349 -22.20 -11.00 18.99
C MET A 349 -22.33 -11.67 20.36
N ILE A 350 -21.37 -12.51 20.75
CA ILE A 350 -21.35 -13.13 22.10
C ILE A 350 -21.25 -12.05 23.19
N ALA A 351 -20.54 -10.97 22.91
CA ALA A 351 -20.39 -9.83 23.82
C ALA A 351 -21.56 -8.83 23.78
N GLY A 352 -22.56 -9.03 22.90
CA GLY A 352 -23.71 -8.13 22.76
C GLY A 352 -23.46 -6.90 21.87
N TRP A 353 -22.44 -6.93 21.02
CA TRP A 353 -22.09 -5.88 20.07
C TRP A 353 -22.53 -6.28 18.64
N SER A 354 -22.77 -5.30 17.78
CA SER A 354 -23.03 -5.54 16.35
C SER A 354 -21.82 -5.13 15.50
N MET A 355 -21.64 -5.79 14.35
CA MET A 355 -20.59 -5.44 13.40
C MET A 355 -21.12 -5.41 11.96
N ALA A 356 -20.56 -4.50 11.17
CA ALA A 356 -20.85 -4.36 9.75
C ALA A 356 -19.55 -4.39 8.92
N TYR A 357 -19.64 -5.05 7.77
CA TYR A 357 -18.61 -5.13 6.74
C TYR A 357 -19.08 -4.28 5.55
N GLY A 358 -18.37 -3.18 5.30
CA GLY A 358 -18.73 -2.20 4.28
C GLY A 358 -17.72 -2.17 3.15
N ALA A 359 -18.10 -2.67 1.98
CA ALA A 359 -17.33 -2.50 0.76
C ALA A 359 -17.94 -1.37 -0.07
N GLN A 360 -17.10 -0.43 -0.50
CA GLN A 360 -17.48 0.70 -1.35
C GLN A 360 -16.59 0.70 -2.60
N PRO A 361 -16.97 -0.04 -3.65
CA PRO A 361 -16.17 -0.13 -4.87
C PRO A 361 -16.05 1.23 -5.56
N ILE A 362 -14.82 1.71 -5.71
CA ILE A 362 -14.47 2.94 -6.43
C ILE A 362 -13.75 2.55 -7.72
N SER A 363 -14.40 2.83 -8.86
CA SER A 363 -13.79 2.57 -10.16
C SER A 363 -12.57 3.45 -10.41
N MET A 364 -11.63 2.96 -11.20
CA MET A 364 -10.49 3.76 -11.66
C MET A 364 -10.90 5.04 -12.41
N TYR A 365 -12.12 5.10 -12.97
CA TYR A 365 -12.63 6.32 -13.60
C TYR A 365 -12.96 7.39 -12.55
N ALA A 366 -13.62 7.02 -11.47
CA ALA A 366 -13.88 7.93 -10.35
C ALA A 366 -12.56 8.43 -9.75
N VAL A 367 -11.55 7.57 -9.66
CA VAL A 367 -10.18 7.94 -9.27
C VAL A 367 -9.58 8.98 -10.22
N ARG A 368 -9.63 8.71 -11.53
CA ARG A 368 -9.08 9.61 -12.57
C ARG A 368 -9.79 10.96 -12.62
N GLU A 369 -11.11 10.98 -12.49
CA GLU A 369 -11.88 12.23 -12.37
C GLU A 369 -11.52 12.99 -11.08
N SER A 370 -11.11 12.26 -10.03
CA SER A 370 -10.61 12.82 -8.77
C SER A 370 -9.12 13.18 -8.81
N SER A 371 -8.45 13.15 -9.96
CA SER A 371 -7.01 13.41 -10.09
C SER A 371 -6.58 14.82 -9.64
N ASN A 372 -7.51 15.79 -9.64
CA ASN A 372 -7.27 17.14 -9.16
C ASN A 372 -7.56 17.33 -7.66
N THR A 373 -7.77 16.24 -6.91
CA THR A 373 -8.01 16.26 -5.46
C THR A 373 -6.72 15.98 -4.67
N PRO A 374 -6.64 16.38 -3.39
CA PRO A 374 -5.47 16.06 -2.55
C PRO A 374 -5.40 14.59 -2.12
N LEU A 375 -6.35 13.74 -2.52
CA LEU A 375 -6.55 12.40 -1.97
C LEU A 375 -5.51 11.38 -2.42
N ASN A 376 -4.62 11.72 -3.37
CA ASN A 376 -3.50 10.87 -3.86
C ASN A 376 -3.91 9.41 -4.12
N LEU A 377 -5.04 9.26 -4.80
CA LEU A 377 -5.63 7.97 -5.11
C LEU A 377 -4.80 7.23 -6.18
N SER A 378 -4.51 5.96 -5.94
CA SER A 378 -3.81 5.09 -6.91
C SER A 378 -4.68 4.82 -8.15
N ASP A 379 -4.13 4.95 -9.36
CA ASP A 379 -4.86 4.74 -10.63
C ASP A 379 -5.18 3.25 -10.92
N VAL A 380 -6.01 2.66 -10.08
CA VAL A 380 -6.50 1.27 -10.12
C VAL A 380 -7.96 1.23 -9.67
N ASP A 381 -8.67 0.14 -9.92
CA ASP A 381 -9.96 -0.10 -9.27
C ASP A 381 -9.72 -0.36 -7.78
N GLN A 382 -10.42 0.40 -6.93
CA GLN A 382 -10.24 0.39 -5.49
C GLN A 382 -11.54 -0.04 -4.82
N ASP A 383 -11.41 -0.51 -3.58
CA ASP A 383 -12.51 -0.63 -2.64
C ASP A 383 -12.20 0.25 -1.44
N TRP A 384 -13.06 1.23 -1.16
CA TRP A 384 -12.97 2.05 0.05
C TRP A 384 -13.63 1.27 1.20
N PHE A 385 -12.93 0.22 1.59
CA PHE A 385 -13.40 -0.77 2.54
C PHE A 385 -13.36 -0.25 3.99
N HIS A 386 -14.37 -0.59 4.78
CA HIS A 386 -14.42 -0.32 6.21
C HIS A 386 -15.09 -1.44 7.01
N VAL A 387 -14.74 -1.51 8.29
CA VAL A 387 -15.47 -2.31 9.29
C VAL A 387 -15.98 -1.39 10.38
N THR A 388 -17.24 -1.56 10.75
CA THR A 388 -17.89 -0.82 11.83
C THR A 388 -18.28 -1.77 12.96
N ALA A 389 -18.11 -1.34 14.20
CA ALA A 389 -18.68 -1.98 15.38
C ALA A 389 -19.61 -0.99 16.09
N GLN A 390 -20.74 -1.48 16.58
CA GLN A 390 -21.69 -0.67 17.34
C GLN A 390 -22.07 -1.36 18.66
N TRP A 391 -22.19 -0.56 19.72
CA TRP A 391 -22.53 -1.03 21.06
C TRP A 391 -23.21 0.09 21.86
N THR A 392 -23.66 -0.22 23.08
CA THR A 392 -24.43 0.74 23.90
C THR A 392 -23.78 1.07 25.24
N SER A 393 -23.10 0.10 25.88
CA SER A 393 -22.49 0.29 27.19
C SER A 393 -21.11 0.96 27.08
N PRO A 394 -20.84 2.09 27.76
CA PRO A 394 -19.49 2.67 27.78
C PRO A 394 -18.46 1.77 28.46
N ASP A 395 -18.87 0.82 29.31
CA ASP A 395 -17.97 -0.14 29.95
C ASP A 395 -17.30 -1.08 28.92
N ASP A 396 -17.89 -1.23 27.74
CA ASP A 396 -17.39 -2.09 26.67
C ASP A 396 -16.40 -1.38 25.73
N ASP A 397 -16.20 -0.05 25.87
CA ASP A 397 -15.39 0.76 24.94
C ASP A 397 -14.01 0.15 24.65
N GLY A 398 -13.28 -0.20 25.71
CA GLY A 398 -11.94 -0.77 25.57
C GLY A 398 -11.94 -2.12 24.86
N GLY A 399 -12.95 -2.96 25.11
CA GLY A 399 -13.08 -4.28 24.48
C GLY A 399 -13.44 -4.18 23.00
N VAL A 400 -14.38 -3.30 22.65
CA VAL A 400 -14.81 -3.10 21.26
C VAL A 400 -13.70 -2.47 20.43
N MET A 401 -13.04 -1.43 20.96
CA MET A 401 -11.90 -0.79 20.28
C MET A 401 -10.77 -1.79 20.04
N GLN A 402 -10.45 -2.61 21.04
CA GLN A 402 -9.45 -3.67 20.89
C GLN A 402 -9.85 -4.69 19.81
N LEU A 403 -11.13 -5.10 19.76
CA LEU A 403 -11.64 -6.01 18.74
C LEU A 403 -11.52 -5.40 17.33
N ILE A 404 -11.96 -4.15 17.14
CA ILE A 404 -11.85 -3.41 15.86
C ILE A 404 -10.38 -3.28 15.41
N HIS A 405 -9.47 -3.02 16.34
CA HIS A 405 -8.04 -2.92 16.00
C HIS A 405 -7.49 -4.27 15.54
N HIS A 406 -7.84 -5.39 16.20
CA HIS A 406 -7.40 -6.72 15.78
C HIS A 406 -7.94 -7.11 14.40
N ILE A 407 -9.25 -6.99 14.17
CA ILE A 407 -9.83 -7.28 12.85
C ILE A 407 -9.23 -6.38 11.76
N GLY A 408 -9.05 -5.08 12.05
CA GLY A 408 -8.46 -4.16 11.10
C GLY A 408 -7.01 -4.52 10.76
N SER A 409 -6.23 -4.92 11.76
CA SER A 409 -4.86 -5.43 11.58
C SER A 409 -4.83 -6.70 10.74
N ASP A 410 -5.70 -7.67 11.01
CA ASP A 410 -5.73 -8.95 10.27
C ASP A 410 -6.12 -8.76 8.80
N ILE A 411 -7.13 -7.92 8.54
CA ILE A 411 -7.55 -7.59 7.18
C ILE A 411 -6.45 -6.79 6.45
N ALA A 412 -5.85 -5.80 7.10
CA ALA A 412 -4.73 -5.05 6.54
C ALA A 412 -3.53 -5.96 6.22
N ALA A 413 -3.23 -6.92 7.09
CA ALA A 413 -2.16 -7.89 6.89
C ALA A 413 -2.46 -8.82 5.71
N SER A 414 -3.70 -9.29 5.54
CA SER A 414 -4.13 -10.07 4.37
C SER A 414 -3.96 -9.25 3.08
N ALA A 415 -4.54 -8.06 3.01
CA ALA A 415 -4.41 -7.20 1.84
C ALA A 415 -2.95 -6.84 1.50
N SER A 416 -2.09 -6.70 2.52
CA SER A 416 -0.66 -6.43 2.31
C SER A 416 0.10 -7.64 1.79
N ARG A 417 -0.16 -8.85 2.32
CA ARG A 417 0.44 -10.10 1.82
C ARG A 417 0.11 -10.35 0.34
N ASP A 418 -1.11 -9.98 -0.08
CA ASP A 418 -1.60 -10.17 -1.44
C ASP A 418 -1.18 -9.04 -2.39
N GLY A 419 -0.48 -8.02 -1.90
CA GLY A 419 -0.13 -6.83 -2.68
C GLY A 419 -1.35 -5.98 -3.09
N ALA A 420 -2.47 -6.13 -2.38
CA ALA A 420 -3.72 -5.44 -2.64
C ALA A 420 -3.90 -4.15 -1.81
N SER A 421 -3.09 -3.93 -0.77
CA SER A 421 -3.19 -2.78 0.13
C SER A 421 -3.00 -1.43 -0.58
N LEU A 422 -3.84 -0.44 -0.26
CA LEU A 422 -3.73 0.93 -0.75
C LEU A 422 -3.37 1.88 0.41
N ALA A 423 -2.65 2.97 0.12
CA ALA A 423 -2.20 3.92 1.13
C ALA A 423 -3.31 4.88 1.62
N TYR A 424 -4.26 5.22 0.74
CA TYR A 424 -5.36 6.12 1.06
C TYR A 424 -6.18 5.60 2.25
N ARG A 425 -6.69 6.51 3.08
CA ARG A 425 -7.63 6.22 4.17
C ARG A 425 -8.74 7.25 4.11
N PHE A 426 -9.99 6.79 4.22
CA PHE A 426 -11.12 7.70 4.17
C PHE A 426 -11.36 8.31 5.54
N MET A 427 -11.21 9.63 5.66
CA MET A 427 -11.19 10.33 6.95
C MET A 427 -12.44 10.10 7.80
N ASN A 428 -13.60 10.00 7.15
CA ASN A 428 -14.88 9.85 7.85
C ASN A 428 -15.06 8.47 8.49
N ASP A 429 -14.37 7.45 7.95
CA ASP A 429 -14.49 6.05 8.36
C ASP A 429 -13.19 5.56 9.04
N ALA A 430 -12.32 6.48 9.47
CA ALA A 430 -11.05 6.18 10.09
C ALA A 430 -11.07 6.55 11.57
N TYR A 431 -10.65 5.64 12.44
CA TYR A 431 -10.52 5.93 13.86
C TYR A 431 -9.29 6.82 14.15
N ASP A 432 -9.24 7.39 15.36
CA ASP A 432 -8.26 8.41 15.77
C ASP A 432 -6.78 7.97 15.73
N GLY A 433 -6.51 6.66 15.84
CA GLY A 433 -5.19 6.07 15.67
C GLY A 433 -4.79 5.77 14.21
N GLN A 434 -5.66 5.95 13.23
CA GLN A 434 -5.29 5.83 11.82
C GLN A 434 -4.72 7.14 11.28
N ASN A 435 -3.49 7.10 10.77
CA ASN A 435 -2.87 8.25 10.15
C ASN A 435 -3.48 8.52 8.76
N VAL A 436 -4.60 9.23 8.72
CA VAL A 436 -5.33 9.53 7.49
C VAL A 436 -4.49 10.38 6.53
N LEU A 437 -3.79 11.38 7.07
CA LEU A 437 -3.10 12.38 6.26
C LEU A 437 -1.85 11.82 5.54
N SER A 438 -1.22 10.76 6.06
CA SER A 438 -0.15 10.08 5.32
C SER A 438 -0.65 9.41 4.04
N GLY A 439 -1.92 9.00 4.01
CA GLY A 439 -2.57 8.43 2.82
C GLY A 439 -2.69 9.42 1.65
N TYR A 440 -2.53 10.73 1.89
CA TYR A 440 -2.61 11.77 0.86
C TYR A 440 -1.29 11.97 0.12
N GLY A 441 -0.25 11.21 0.46
CA GLY A 441 1.06 11.29 -0.16
C GLY A 441 1.91 12.46 0.35
N GLU A 442 3.23 12.27 0.32
CA GLU A 442 4.21 13.21 0.91
C GLU A 442 4.08 14.64 0.37
N GLY A 443 3.80 14.82 -0.92
CA GLY A 443 3.65 16.15 -1.51
C GLY A 443 2.46 16.93 -0.98
N ASN A 444 1.28 16.30 -0.91
CA ASN A 444 0.08 16.96 -0.38
C ASN A 444 0.18 17.12 1.13
N LEU A 445 0.72 16.13 1.85
CA LEU A 445 0.95 16.22 3.29
C LEU A 445 1.92 17.36 3.63
N GLY A 446 3.02 17.51 2.88
CA GLY A 446 3.95 18.62 3.02
C GLY A 446 3.25 19.96 2.83
N ARG A 447 2.44 20.09 1.78
CA ARG A 447 1.67 21.32 1.53
C ARG A 447 0.63 21.62 2.62
N LEU A 448 -0.05 20.60 3.14
CA LEU A 448 -0.98 20.75 4.27
C LEU A 448 -0.24 21.23 5.52
N ARG A 449 0.96 20.71 5.79
CA ARG A 449 1.83 21.18 6.89
C ARG A 449 2.26 22.63 6.68
N GLU A 450 2.67 23.02 5.47
CA GLU A 450 3.01 24.41 5.15
C GLU A 450 1.84 25.37 5.37
N ILE A 451 0.63 24.99 4.92
CA ILE A 451 -0.59 25.78 5.11
C ILE A 451 -0.92 25.89 6.60
N ALA A 452 -0.90 24.78 7.33
CA ALA A 452 -1.14 24.77 8.77
C ALA A 452 -0.13 25.64 9.53
N ASN A 453 1.16 25.58 9.17
CA ASN A 453 2.20 26.42 9.76
C ASN A 453 1.97 27.91 9.47
N LYS A 454 1.41 28.25 8.31
CA LYS A 454 1.14 29.63 7.93
C LYS A 454 -0.11 30.22 8.58
N TYR A 455 -1.18 29.45 8.71
CA TYR A 455 -2.50 29.97 9.07
C TYR A 455 -3.02 29.51 10.43
N ASP A 456 -2.57 28.35 10.93
CA ASP A 456 -3.04 27.76 12.20
C ASP A 456 -1.89 27.47 13.21
N PRO A 457 -0.89 28.36 13.39
CA PRO A 457 0.24 28.08 14.27
C PRO A 457 -0.17 27.94 15.75
N GLU A 458 -1.26 28.58 16.17
CA GLU A 458 -1.78 28.49 17.54
C GLU A 458 -2.66 27.26 17.79
N GLU A 459 -3.47 26.82 16.82
CA GLU A 459 -4.34 25.64 16.98
C GLU A 459 -3.54 24.34 17.09
N ARG A 460 -2.38 24.27 16.41
CA ARG A 460 -1.39 23.19 16.58
C ARG A 460 -0.87 23.11 18.03
N ASN A 461 -0.87 24.23 18.74
CA ASN A 461 -0.41 24.31 20.13
C ASN A 461 -1.57 24.16 21.15
N LYS A 462 -2.83 24.37 20.73
CA LYS A 462 -4.04 24.34 21.59
C LYS A 462 -4.74 22.98 21.63
N ARG A 463 -4.76 22.21 20.53
CA ARG A 463 -5.27 20.82 20.55
C ARG A 463 -4.26 19.94 21.27
N GLY A 464 -4.48 19.68 22.55
CA GLY A 464 -3.67 18.81 23.41
C GLY A 464 -3.48 17.35 22.96
N THR A 465 -3.72 17.00 21.70
CA THR A 465 -3.10 15.83 21.06
C THR A 465 -1.71 16.22 20.60
N LYS A 466 -0.79 16.26 21.57
CA LYS A 466 0.64 16.14 21.28
C LYS A 466 0.79 14.85 20.47
N MET A 467 1.02 14.95 19.15
CA MET A 467 1.32 13.74 18.38
C MET A 467 2.61 13.16 18.95
N ALA A 468 2.66 11.85 19.16
CA ALA A 468 3.84 11.24 19.75
C ALA A 468 5.09 11.57 18.90
N PRO A 469 6.26 11.84 19.53
CA PRO A 469 7.53 11.95 18.82
C PRO A 469 7.77 10.72 17.94
N HIS A 470 8.52 10.89 16.85
CA HIS A 470 8.79 9.79 15.94
C HIS A 470 9.66 8.70 16.59
N PHE A 471 9.34 7.43 16.36
CA PHE A 471 10.20 6.34 16.82
C PHE A 471 11.40 6.16 15.89
N ILE A 472 12.57 6.04 16.50
CA ILE A 472 13.85 5.74 15.85
C ILE A 472 14.37 4.45 16.47
N PHE A 473 14.86 3.52 15.66
CA PHE A 473 15.46 2.30 16.19
C PHE A 473 16.97 2.48 16.40
N GLY A 474 17.43 2.35 17.63
CA GLY A 474 18.85 2.41 18.00
C GLY A 474 19.54 1.07 17.78
N THR A 475 20.60 1.06 16.95
CA THR A 475 21.23 -0.16 16.44
C THR A 475 22.49 -0.58 17.22
N ALA A 476 22.72 -0.01 18.41
CA ALA A 476 23.88 -0.33 19.25
C ALA A 476 23.94 -1.81 19.67
N THR A 477 22.83 -2.54 19.55
CA THR A 477 22.72 -3.97 19.84
C THR A 477 23.00 -4.88 18.65
N LEU A 478 23.00 -4.36 17.41
CA LEU A 478 23.27 -5.17 16.23
C LEU A 478 24.71 -5.68 16.23
N GLY A 479 24.90 -6.98 16.06
CA GLY A 479 26.20 -7.63 16.07
C GLY A 479 26.75 -7.95 17.46
N MET A 480 25.94 -7.83 18.52
CA MET A 480 26.31 -8.33 19.86
C MET A 480 25.81 -9.75 20.06
N ASP A 481 26.72 -10.65 20.46
CA ASP A 481 26.44 -12.09 20.68
C ASP A 481 25.34 -12.36 21.71
N GLN A 482 25.18 -11.48 22.71
CA GLN A 482 24.17 -11.62 23.76
C GLN A 482 22.77 -11.14 23.32
N THR A 483 22.58 -10.80 22.05
CA THR A 483 21.33 -10.30 21.50
C THR A 483 20.84 -11.17 20.35
N GLN A 484 19.56 -11.05 20.00
CA GLN A 484 18.99 -11.76 18.86
C GLN A 484 19.62 -11.33 17.51
N PHE A 485 20.23 -10.14 17.46
CA PHE A 485 20.57 -9.45 16.21
C PHE A 485 22.03 -9.65 15.79
N HIS A 486 22.50 -10.90 15.73
CA HIS A 486 23.92 -11.22 15.53
C HIS A 486 24.36 -11.28 14.05
N ASN A 487 23.43 -11.43 13.10
CA ASN A 487 23.75 -11.61 11.67
C ASN A 487 22.72 -10.93 10.73
N ALA A 488 23.02 -10.89 9.43
CA ALA A 488 22.18 -10.25 8.42
C ALA A 488 20.73 -10.78 8.43
N GLU A 489 20.52 -12.09 8.52
CA GLU A 489 19.18 -12.71 8.57
C GLU A 489 18.33 -12.19 9.74
N SER A 490 18.90 -12.21 10.96
CA SER A 490 18.22 -11.70 12.15
C SER A 490 17.93 -10.20 12.09
N VAL A 491 18.80 -9.43 11.42
CA VAL A 491 18.61 -8.00 11.20
C VAL A 491 17.54 -7.75 10.13
N THR A 492 17.49 -8.52 9.04
CA THR A 492 16.43 -8.44 8.03
C THR A 492 15.06 -8.69 8.67
N ALA A 493 14.93 -9.72 9.51
CA ALA A 493 13.67 -10.01 10.22
C ALA A 493 13.26 -8.88 11.20
N LEU A 494 14.23 -8.29 11.90
CA LEU A 494 13.99 -7.11 12.72
C LEU A 494 13.50 -5.93 11.88
N LEU A 495 14.16 -5.60 10.76
CA LEU A 495 13.78 -4.48 9.91
C LEU A 495 12.39 -4.67 9.29
N GLN A 496 12.01 -5.89 8.91
CA GLN A 496 10.63 -6.20 8.50
C GLN A 496 9.62 -5.93 9.62
N THR A 497 9.98 -6.22 10.86
CA THR A 497 9.12 -5.90 12.02
C THR A 497 9.07 -4.39 12.28
N LEU A 498 10.16 -3.65 12.06
CA LEU A 498 10.16 -2.19 12.17
C LEU A 498 9.23 -1.55 11.12
N GLU A 499 9.17 -2.11 9.91
CA GLU A 499 8.25 -1.67 8.85
C GLU A 499 6.77 -1.83 9.28
N THR A 500 6.39 -2.93 9.93
CA THR A 500 5.01 -3.11 10.43
C THR A 500 4.67 -2.21 11.62
N LEU A 501 5.69 -1.62 12.26
CA LEU A 501 5.54 -0.68 13.38
C LEU A 501 5.67 0.79 12.94
N ASP A 502 5.76 1.08 11.64
CA ASP A 502 5.99 2.40 11.06
C ASP A 502 7.30 3.08 11.49
N ILE A 503 8.35 2.29 11.75
CA ILE A 503 9.69 2.77 12.13
C ILE A 503 10.63 2.69 10.92
N TYR A 504 10.96 3.82 10.33
CA TYR A 504 11.79 3.90 9.11
C TYR A 504 13.14 4.60 9.30
N ARG A 505 13.50 5.00 10.52
CA ARG A 505 14.78 5.68 10.83
C ARG A 505 15.62 4.83 11.77
N LEU A 506 16.87 4.60 11.37
CA LEU A 506 17.86 3.82 12.13
C LEU A 506 18.94 4.76 12.67
N ASP A 507 19.22 4.68 13.96
CA ASP A 507 20.33 5.38 14.61
C ASP A 507 21.48 4.40 14.87
N THR A 508 22.57 4.56 14.11
CA THR A 508 23.80 3.78 14.26
C THR A 508 24.99 4.66 14.64
N GLY A 509 26.20 4.13 14.60
CA GLY A 509 27.43 4.87 14.83
C GLY A 509 28.65 3.99 14.59
N THR A 510 29.78 4.59 14.22
CA THR A 510 30.99 3.81 13.92
C THR A 510 31.48 2.98 15.12
N ARG A 511 31.16 3.41 16.36
CA ARG A 511 31.49 2.66 17.58
C ARG A 511 30.59 1.44 17.82
N TYR A 512 29.50 1.27 17.06
CA TYR A 512 28.50 0.25 17.36
C TYR A 512 28.78 -1.09 16.67
N PRO A 513 28.50 -2.22 17.36
CA PRO A 513 28.23 -2.32 18.79
C PRO A 513 29.50 -2.05 19.62
N PRO A 514 29.39 -1.65 20.91
CA PRO A 514 30.53 -1.24 21.74
C PRO A 514 31.68 -2.25 21.84
N LEU A 515 31.38 -3.55 21.75
CA LEU A 515 32.38 -4.63 21.84
C LEU A 515 32.95 -5.05 20.48
N ASN A 516 32.37 -4.58 19.37
CA ASN A 516 32.82 -4.88 18.02
C ASN A 516 32.58 -3.68 17.08
N PRO A 517 33.34 -2.57 17.24
CA PRO A 517 33.06 -1.32 16.54
C PRO A 517 32.97 -1.47 15.02
N GLY A 518 31.93 -0.88 14.44
CA GLY A 518 31.65 -0.88 13.00
C GLY A 518 30.77 -2.05 12.54
N ARG A 519 30.60 -3.11 13.35
CA ARG A 519 29.79 -4.27 12.95
C ARG A 519 28.31 -3.92 12.76
N SER A 520 27.77 -2.97 13.53
CA SER A 520 26.37 -2.53 13.36
C SER A 520 26.15 -1.88 11.99
N GLU A 521 27.03 -0.95 11.58
CA GLU A 521 27.00 -0.34 10.25
C GLU A 521 27.17 -1.38 9.13
N GLN A 522 28.06 -2.35 9.34
CA GLN A 522 28.30 -3.42 8.37
C GLN A 522 27.05 -4.28 8.17
N LEU A 523 26.38 -4.68 9.26
CA LEU A 523 25.14 -5.46 9.19
C LEU A 523 24.03 -4.69 8.47
N ILE A 524 23.87 -3.40 8.75
CA ILE A 524 22.91 -2.52 8.05
C ILE A 524 23.23 -2.48 6.55
N GLY A 525 24.51 -2.35 6.18
CA GLY A 525 24.92 -2.35 4.77
C GLY A 525 24.73 -3.69 4.07
N GLU A 526 24.95 -4.82 4.77
CA GLU A 526 24.70 -6.17 4.26
C GLU A 526 23.22 -6.37 3.89
N VAL A 527 22.29 -5.92 4.74
CA VAL A 527 20.83 -6.08 4.53
C VAL A 527 20.22 -5.00 3.63
N SER A 528 20.88 -3.86 3.44
CA SER A 528 20.37 -2.74 2.64
C SER A 528 20.11 -3.12 1.17
N LYS A 529 20.78 -4.16 0.65
CA LYS A 529 20.55 -4.68 -0.71
C LYS A 529 19.19 -5.37 -0.89
N GLU A 530 18.68 -6.01 0.16
CA GLU A 530 17.43 -6.78 0.12
C GLU A 530 16.21 -5.89 0.40
N LEU A 531 16.37 -4.85 1.21
CA LEU A 531 15.26 -4.01 1.70
C LEU A 531 15.05 -2.70 0.90
N GLY A 532 15.99 -2.35 0.02
CA GLY A 532 15.95 -1.11 -0.76
C GLY A 532 16.14 0.15 0.10
N SER A 533 15.96 1.32 -0.51
CA SER A 533 16.15 2.65 0.13
C SER A 533 15.05 3.05 1.13
N LYS A 534 14.32 2.08 1.72
CA LYS A 534 13.17 2.33 2.61
C LYS A 534 13.55 2.97 3.94
N PHE A 535 14.69 2.56 4.52
CA PHE A 535 15.15 3.08 5.80
C PHE A 535 16.07 4.28 5.61
N THR A 536 15.93 5.30 6.44
CA THR A 536 16.92 6.36 6.60
C THR A 536 17.91 5.97 7.69
N VAL A 537 19.19 6.25 7.50
CA VAL A 537 20.24 5.89 8.45
C VAL A 537 20.91 7.15 8.95
N ASP A 538 20.89 7.35 10.26
CA ASP A 538 21.76 8.29 10.92
C ASP A 538 23.01 7.57 11.43
N THR A 539 24.18 8.19 11.31
CA THR A 539 25.41 7.66 11.90
C THR A 539 26.17 8.74 12.66
N LYS A 540 27.21 8.32 13.38
CA LYS A 540 28.06 9.16 14.21
C LYS A 540 29.50 8.84 13.87
N ILE A 541 30.33 9.88 13.87
CA ILE A 541 31.77 9.75 13.70
C ILE A 541 32.38 8.80 14.75
N TYR A 542 33.51 8.22 14.40
CA TYR A 542 34.27 7.32 15.25
C TYR A 542 35.00 8.10 16.33
N THR A 543 34.76 7.72 17.58
CA THR A 543 35.37 8.36 18.74
C THR A 543 35.88 7.27 19.68
N ASP A 544 37.20 7.14 19.81
CA ASP A 544 37.80 6.13 20.69
C ASP A 544 37.64 6.55 22.16
N THR A 545 36.77 5.85 22.89
CA THR A 545 36.54 6.14 24.31
C THR A 545 37.74 5.90 25.24
N LYS A 546 38.87 5.43 24.72
CA LYS A 546 40.13 5.41 25.47
C LYS A 546 40.81 6.78 25.53
N THR A 547 40.48 7.70 24.63
CA THR A 547 40.92 9.10 24.66
C THR A 547 39.79 9.99 25.19
N ASP A 548 40.08 11.26 25.47
CA ASP A 548 39.08 12.25 25.88
C ASP A 548 38.27 12.83 24.71
N GLY A 549 38.66 12.53 23.46
CA GLY A 549 38.06 13.08 22.25
C GLY A 549 38.91 14.12 21.55
N SER A 550 40.07 14.46 22.10
CA SER A 550 41.03 15.33 21.45
C SER A 550 41.43 14.79 20.08
N GLU A 551 41.34 15.65 19.05
CA GLU A 551 41.67 15.41 17.64
C GLU A 551 40.72 14.49 16.86
N ASP A 552 39.66 13.95 17.48
CA ASP A 552 38.64 13.12 16.81
C ASP A 552 37.83 13.92 15.77
N LEU A 553 37.78 15.25 15.91
CA LEU A 553 37.09 16.17 15.02
C LEU A 553 38.02 16.98 14.12
N SER A 554 39.30 16.60 14.03
CA SER A 554 40.20 17.12 12.99
C SER A 554 39.66 16.80 11.59
N SER A 555 40.01 17.63 10.62
CA SER A 555 39.54 17.50 9.24
C SER A 555 39.81 16.09 8.67
N GLU A 556 41.02 15.55 8.92
CA GLU A 556 41.41 14.22 8.51
C GLU A 556 40.60 13.12 9.22
N ALA A 557 40.34 13.26 10.52
CA ALA A 557 39.61 12.26 11.30
C ALA A 557 38.14 12.17 10.88
N ILE A 558 37.47 13.31 10.67
CA ILE A 558 36.09 13.38 10.16
C ILE A 558 36.04 12.69 8.79
N GLN A 559 36.91 13.10 7.85
CA GLN A 559 36.92 12.54 6.51
C GLN A 559 37.18 11.03 6.51
N HIS A 560 38.12 10.55 7.34
CA HIS A 560 38.39 9.12 7.50
C HIS A 560 37.17 8.36 8.01
N SER A 561 36.53 8.87 9.06
CA SER A 561 35.39 8.23 9.69
C SER A 561 34.17 8.17 8.78
N VAL A 562 33.86 9.25 8.06
CA VAL A 562 32.74 9.30 7.11
C VAL A 562 32.95 8.28 5.99
N ASN A 563 34.13 8.27 5.37
CA ASN A 563 34.45 7.32 4.32
C ASN A 563 34.36 5.87 4.79
N ALA A 564 34.81 5.59 6.01
CA ALA A 564 34.70 4.25 6.58
C ALA A 564 33.24 3.84 6.82
N SER A 565 32.40 4.77 7.28
CA SER A 565 30.98 4.52 7.56
C SER A 565 30.19 4.27 6.28
N LEU A 566 30.37 5.11 5.26
CA LEU A 566 29.72 4.94 3.95
C LEU A 566 30.11 3.61 3.29
N ARG A 567 31.38 3.19 3.41
CA ARG A 567 31.82 1.87 2.93
C ARG A 567 31.11 0.71 3.65
N ARG A 568 31.02 0.75 4.99
CA ARG A 568 30.35 -0.30 5.76
C ARG A 568 28.84 -0.35 5.48
N LEU A 569 28.21 0.82 5.40
CA LEU A 569 26.79 0.99 5.11
C LEU A 569 26.42 0.68 3.65
N GLN A 570 27.40 0.64 2.73
CA GLN A 570 27.18 0.45 1.29
C GLN A 570 26.19 1.46 0.69
N ARG A 571 26.23 2.72 1.15
CA ARG A 571 25.33 3.80 0.73
C ARG A 571 26.04 4.83 -0.13
N VAL A 572 25.70 4.85 -1.41
CA VAL A 572 26.26 5.81 -2.39
C VAL A 572 25.56 7.17 -2.32
N GLU A 573 24.34 7.20 -1.78
CA GLU A 573 23.49 8.38 -1.62
C GLU A 573 23.75 9.16 -0.32
N GLY A 574 24.66 8.68 0.54
CA GLY A 574 24.96 9.29 1.84
C GLY A 574 24.06 8.82 2.98
N VAL A 575 24.20 9.47 4.14
CA VAL A 575 23.40 9.23 5.36
C VAL A 575 22.41 10.36 5.61
N ASN A 576 21.39 10.10 6.42
CA ASN A 576 20.36 11.08 6.76
C ASN A 576 20.90 12.17 7.71
N VAL A 577 21.46 11.77 8.85
CA VAL A 577 22.15 12.66 9.78
C VAL A 577 23.53 12.09 10.11
N LEU A 578 24.54 12.97 10.15
CA LEU A 578 25.88 12.65 10.64
C LEU A 578 26.10 13.42 11.93
N TYR A 579 26.18 12.72 13.06
CA TYR A 579 26.41 13.35 14.36
C TYR A 579 27.90 13.41 14.71
N VAL A 580 28.26 14.48 15.41
CA VAL A 580 29.39 14.50 16.34
C VAL A 580 29.02 13.66 17.55
N HIS A 581 29.75 12.56 17.80
CA HIS A 581 29.41 11.62 18.88
C HIS A 581 29.77 12.17 20.27
N ARG A 582 30.85 12.95 20.36
CA ARG A 582 31.30 13.65 21.57
C ARG A 582 32.02 14.95 21.20
N PRO A 583 32.07 15.95 22.09
CA PRO A 583 32.89 17.15 21.88
C PRO A 583 34.38 16.81 21.72
N ASP A 584 35.07 17.56 20.87
CA ASP A 584 36.53 17.59 20.77
C ASP A 584 37.03 18.96 21.25
N PRO A 585 37.70 19.03 22.41
CA PRO A 585 38.19 20.29 22.97
C PRO A 585 39.52 20.75 22.34
N ALA A 586 40.22 19.88 21.60
CA ALA A 586 41.55 20.17 21.06
C ALA A 586 41.49 20.73 19.63
N THR A 587 40.51 20.29 18.83
CA THR A 587 40.33 20.80 17.47
C THR A 587 39.54 22.13 17.47
N PRO A 588 40.01 23.20 16.80
CA PRO A 588 39.26 24.46 16.69
C PRO A 588 37.86 24.28 16.11
N LEU A 589 36.84 24.90 16.70
CA LEU A 589 35.44 24.74 16.29
C LEU A 589 35.21 25.13 14.82
N GLU A 590 35.94 26.14 14.34
CA GLU A 590 35.97 26.56 12.93
C GLU A 590 36.35 25.41 12.00
N GLU A 591 37.42 24.69 12.32
CA GLU A 591 37.90 23.56 11.52
C GLU A 591 36.86 22.43 11.48
N GLN A 592 36.28 22.11 12.64
CA GLN A 592 35.23 21.09 12.74
C GLN A 592 34.05 21.47 11.83
N ILE A 593 33.55 22.71 11.93
CA ILE A 593 32.38 23.18 11.18
C ILE A 593 32.66 23.23 9.67
N GLU A 594 33.84 23.70 9.27
CA GLU A 594 34.25 23.77 7.86
C GLU A 594 34.25 22.39 7.22
N GLU A 595 34.85 21.40 7.88
CA GLU A 595 34.93 20.03 7.34
C GLU A 595 33.55 19.37 7.25
N PHE A 596 32.68 19.55 8.24
CA PHE A 596 31.30 19.03 8.15
C PHE A 596 30.50 19.69 7.02
N ASN A 597 30.66 21.00 6.79
CA ASN A 597 30.05 21.67 5.63
C ASN A 597 30.58 21.10 4.31
N ARG A 598 31.87 20.75 4.26
CA ARG A 598 32.46 20.05 3.10
C ARG A 598 31.80 18.69 2.88
N GLN A 599 31.57 17.89 3.92
CA GLN A 599 30.87 16.61 3.81
C GLN A 599 29.41 16.77 3.35
N ILE A 600 28.70 17.81 3.79
CA ILE A 600 27.35 18.14 3.31
C ILE A 600 27.37 18.47 1.82
N SER A 601 28.32 19.31 1.37
CA SER A 601 28.46 19.72 -0.04
C SER A 601 28.76 18.54 -0.98
N GLN A 602 29.41 17.49 -0.46
CA GLN A 602 29.67 16.24 -1.17
C GLN A 602 28.46 15.29 -1.20
N GLY A 603 27.35 15.67 -0.55
CA GLY A 603 26.14 14.85 -0.45
C GLY A 603 26.23 13.73 0.58
N HIS A 604 27.25 13.73 1.45
CA HIS A 604 27.45 12.64 2.42
C HIS A 604 26.50 12.71 3.63
N CYS A 605 26.05 13.91 4.02
CA CYS A 605 25.17 14.14 5.18
C CYS A 605 24.44 15.51 5.12
N LYS A 606 23.63 15.86 6.15
CA LYS A 606 22.70 17.00 6.11
C LYS A 606 22.74 18.07 7.24
N ALA A 607 23.71 18.18 8.18
CA ALA A 607 23.66 19.23 9.25
C ALA A 607 24.96 19.51 10.12
N LEU A 608 25.23 20.76 10.62
CA LEU A 608 26.15 21.11 11.76
C LEU A 608 26.10 22.56 12.39
N PHE A 609 26.81 22.84 13.52
CA PHE A 609 26.68 23.82 14.68
C PHE A 609 26.29 25.32 14.46
N LEU A 610 25.81 26.03 15.51
CA LEU A 610 24.95 27.23 15.41
C LEU A 610 25.64 28.62 15.25
N ASP A 611 26.51 29.06 16.17
CA ASP A 611 26.89 30.49 16.20
C ASP A 611 27.88 30.90 15.11
N LEU A 612 28.81 30.02 14.74
CA LEU A 612 29.80 30.31 13.70
C LEU A 612 29.19 30.23 12.29
N CYS A 613 28.15 29.42 12.12
CA CYS A 613 27.49 29.22 10.82
C CYS A 613 26.73 30.45 10.35
N GLU A 614 26.13 31.23 11.25
CA GLU A 614 25.41 32.46 10.89
C GLU A 614 26.34 33.52 10.27
N HIS A 615 27.55 33.67 10.81
CA HIS A 615 28.52 34.65 10.34
C HIS A 615 29.17 34.29 9.00
N GLN A 616 29.27 33.00 8.68
CA GLN A 616 29.96 32.49 7.48
C GLN A 616 29.00 31.95 6.39
N GLY A 617 27.68 31.98 6.63
CA GLY A 617 26.67 31.48 5.68
C GLY A 617 26.62 29.94 5.57
N TRP A 618 27.13 29.24 6.57
CA TRP A 618 27.15 27.77 6.63
C TRP A 618 25.82 27.18 7.10
N GLN A 619 25.57 25.91 6.80
CA GLN A 619 24.31 25.25 7.14
C GLN A 619 24.25 24.90 8.64
N LYS A 620 23.21 25.41 9.33
CA LYS A 620 22.96 25.18 10.77
C LYS A 620 22.63 23.71 11.11
N PRO A 621 22.72 23.28 12.38
CA PRO A 621 22.24 21.98 12.78
C PRO A 621 20.73 21.97 12.67
N ASN A 622 20.18 20.79 12.43
CA ASN A 622 18.75 20.55 12.51
C ASN A 622 18.39 19.50 13.55
N CYS A 623 19.38 18.81 14.15
CA CYS A 623 19.14 17.73 15.11
C CYS A 623 20.22 17.67 16.21
N TYR A 624 19.80 17.41 17.44
CA TYR A 624 20.63 17.12 18.61
C TYR A 624 20.24 15.74 19.16
N GLN A 625 21.21 14.92 19.54
CA GLN A 625 20.94 13.63 20.19
C GLN A 625 21.42 13.68 21.65
N GLY A 626 20.51 13.44 22.60
CA GLY A 626 20.79 13.59 24.03
C GLY A 626 19.97 12.67 24.92
N ASN A 627 20.46 12.39 26.12
CA ASN A 627 19.77 11.52 27.08
C ASN A 627 18.54 12.21 27.66
N TYR A 628 17.37 11.58 27.61
CA TYR A 628 16.15 12.14 28.18
C TYR A 628 15.13 11.05 28.49
N ASN A 629 14.63 11.04 29.73
CA ASN A 629 13.70 10.04 30.25
C ASN A 629 13.12 10.50 31.61
N LEU A 630 12.29 9.66 32.23
CA LEU A 630 11.61 9.95 33.51
C LEU A 630 12.51 10.49 34.63
N ILE A 631 13.77 10.05 34.70
CA ILE A 631 14.72 10.41 35.76
C ILE A 631 15.86 11.31 35.26
N THR A 632 15.89 11.67 33.98
CA THR A 632 16.91 12.54 33.38
C THR A 632 16.23 13.68 32.64
N ARG A 633 15.83 14.73 33.38
CA ARG A 633 15.04 15.85 32.83
C ARG A 633 15.72 17.21 32.92
N GLY A 634 16.97 17.29 33.39
CA GLY A 634 17.68 18.56 33.57
C GLY A 634 17.61 19.46 32.33
N MET A 635 17.75 18.88 31.13
CA MET A 635 17.74 19.61 29.86
C MET A 635 16.46 20.41 29.57
N GLU A 636 15.33 20.09 30.21
CA GLU A 636 14.06 20.81 30.04
C GLU A 636 14.18 22.29 30.41
N THR A 637 15.04 22.64 31.36
CA THR A 637 15.12 24.03 31.88
C THR A 637 16.00 24.95 31.05
N ARG A 638 16.96 24.42 30.28
CA ARG A 638 17.95 25.24 29.55
C ARG A 638 18.18 24.78 28.12
N LEU A 639 18.57 23.53 27.92
CA LEU A 639 18.99 23.03 26.62
C LEU A 639 17.81 22.89 25.64
N LEU A 640 16.71 22.24 26.04
CA LEU A 640 15.53 22.09 25.17
C LEU A 640 14.99 23.45 24.67
N PRO A 641 14.82 24.47 25.53
CA PRO A 641 14.47 25.83 25.07
C PRO A 641 15.44 26.40 24.03
N ILE A 642 16.75 26.21 24.21
CA ILE A 642 17.77 26.68 23.25
C ILE A 642 17.63 25.95 21.91
N LEU A 643 17.45 24.62 21.92
CA LEU A 643 17.26 23.85 20.70
C LEU A 643 16.02 24.33 19.93
N ARG A 644 14.91 24.56 20.64
CA ARG A 644 13.66 25.07 20.03
C ARG A 644 13.80 26.45 19.44
N ALA A 645 14.43 27.38 20.16
CA ALA A 645 14.68 28.74 19.67
C ALA A 645 15.49 28.75 18.37
N ASN A 646 16.28 27.70 18.13
CA ASN A 646 17.12 27.55 16.95
C ASN A 646 16.56 26.57 15.90
N GLY A 647 15.34 26.05 16.07
CA GLY A 647 14.74 25.10 15.14
C GLY A 647 15.44 23.73 15.07
N ILE A 648 16.12 23.33 16.15
CA ILE A 648 16.81 22.03 16.26
C ILE A 648 15.87 21.02 16.92
N SER A 649 15.69 19.86 16.29
CA SER A 649 15.00 18.72 16.89
C SER A 649 15.88 17.97 17.89
N HIS A 650 15.25 17.29 18.85
CA HIS A 650 15.91 16.46 19.83
C HIS A 650 15.57 15.00 19.62
N ASN A 651 16.58 14.16 19.43
CA ASN A 651 16.46 12.71 19.46
C ASN A 651 16.86 12.20 20.84
N ALA A 652 15.87 11.82 21.63
CA ALA A 652 16.03 11.31 22.99
C ALA A 652 16.53 9.86 22.97
N PHE A 653 17.75 9.63 23.46
CA PHE A 653 18.25 8.27 23.70
C PHE A 653 18.09 7.86 25.17
N GLN A 654 18.20 6.55 25.44
CA GLN A 654 17.96 5.97 26.76
C GLN A 654 16.58 6.31 27.36
N PRO A 655 15.46 6.10 26.63
CA PRO A 655 14.11 6.33 27.16
C PRO A 655 13.80 5.50 28.42
N LEU A 656 14.53 4.40 28.63
CA LEU A 656 14.41 3.52 29.79
C LEU A 656 15.58 3.61 30.78
N ALA A 657 16.42 4.65 30.70
CA ALA A 657 17.65 4.79 31.49
C ALA A 657 18.49 3.49 31.47
N ALA A 658 18.87 3.06 30.26
CA ALA A 658 19.56 1.80 30.00
C ALA A 658 18.85 0.51 30.50
N GLY A 659 17.56 0.59 30.81
CA GLY A 659 16.74 -0.51 31.34
C GLY A 659 16.40 -0.35 32.82
N PHE A 660 16.96 0.65 33.51
CA PHE A 660 16.73 0.89 34.93
C PHE A 660 15.25 1.13 35.25
N LEU A 661 14.57 1.90 34.38
CA LEU A 661 13.15 2.22 34.49
C LEU A 661 12.20 1.01 34.28
N THR A 662 12.72 -0.18 33.97
CA THR A 662 11.92 -1.40 33.99
C THR A 662 11.61 -1.89 35.40
N GLY A 663 12.31 -1.37 36.42
CA GLY A 663 12.20 -1.82 37.81
C GLY A 663 12.91 -3.15 38.09
N LYS A 664 13.47 -3.81 37.07
CA LYS A 664 14.08 -5.14 37.23
C LYS A 664 15.32 -5.12 38.12
N LEU A 665 16.16 -4.08 38.03
CA LEU A 665 17.38 -3.97 38.85
C LEU A 665 17.03 -3.89 40.34
N VAL A 666 16.16 -2.95 40.73
CA VAL A 666 15.79 -2.69 42.14
C VAL A 666 14.96 -3.80 42.78
N ASN A 667 14.43 -4.72 41.97
CA ASN A 667 13.68 -5.89 42.41
C ASN A 667 14.50 -7.19 42.32
N ASN A 668 15.82 -7.12 42.06
CA ASN A 668 16.70 -8.30 41.90
C ASN A 668 16.25 -9.27 40.79
N GLN A 669 15.72 -8.72 39.68
CA GLN A 669 15.25 -9.46 38.51
C GLN A 669 16.07 -9.12 37.26
N HIS A 670 17.38 -8.90 37.44
CA HIS A 670 18.26 -8.38 36.39
C HIS A 670 19.02 -9.45 35.59
N ASP A 671 18.87 -10.73 35.92
CA ASP A 671 19.41 -11.84 35.13
C ASP A 671 18.88 -11.79 33.68
N GLY A 672 19.76 -11.98 32.70
CA GLY A 672 19.43 -11.89 31.28
C GLY A 672 19.13 -10.47 30.79
N THR A 673 19.41 -9.43 31.60
CA THR A 673 19.23 -8.02 31.24
C THR A 673 20.57 -7.32 31.05
N ARG A 674 20.54 -6.01 30.72
CA ARG A 674 21.77 -5.20 30.63
C ARG A 674 22.52 -5.09 31.97
N PHE A 675 21.84 -5.30 33.10
CA PHE A 675 22.45 -5.29 34.43
C PHE A 675 22.81 -6.69 34.94
N GLY A 676 22.61 -7.75 34.15
CA GLY A 676 22.98 -9.12 34.53
C GLY A 676 24.48 -9.25 34.80
N ASP A 677 24.87 -10.07 35.77
CA ASP A 677 26.28 -10.31 36.10
C ASP A 677 27.00 -11.09 34.97
N GLU A 678 26.25 -11.83 34.15
CA GLU A 678 26.73 -12.50 32.94
C GLU A 678 26.94 -11.55 31.76
N ASN A 679 26.41 -10.31 31.82
CA ASN A 679 26.60 -9.32 30.77
C ASN A 679 27.98 -8.66 30.93
N PRO A 680 28.84 -8.64 29.88
CA PRO A 680 30.15 -8.00 29.96
C PRO A 680 30.11 -6.51 30.34
N LEU A 681 28.99 -5.83 30.09
CA LEU A 681 28.75 -4.43 30.46
C LEU A 681 27.92 -4.28 31.75
N GLY A 682 27.55 -5.37 32.40
CA GLY A 682 26.62 -5.43 33.53
C GLY A 682 27.07 -4.61 34.73
N LYS A 683 28.30 -4.85 35.24
CA LYS A 683 28.84 -4.09 36.37
C LYS A 683 28.99 -2.61 36.08
N ALA A 684 29.40 -2.24 34.87
CA ALA A 684 29.48 -0.84 34.45
C ALA A 684 28.08 -0.20 34.39
N ALA A 685 27.07 -0.92 33.90
CA ALA A 685 25.69 -0.46 33.87
C ALA A 685 25.08 -0.32 35.28
N GLN A 686 25.36 -1.26 36.20
CA GLN A 686 24.94 -1.17 37.60
C GLN A 686 25.53 0.07 38.28
N LYS A 687 26.82 0.34 38.04
CA LYS A 687 27.53 1.50 38.59
C LYS A 687 26.90 2.84 38.21
N LEU A 688 26.30 2.95 37.02
CA LEU A 688 25.62 4.19 36.58
C LEU A 688 24.42 4.56 37.46
N PHE A 689 23.84 3.60 38.20
CA PHE A 689 22.64 3.79 39.00
C PHE A 689 22.82 3.32 40.46
N GLU A 690 24.06 3.30 40.96
CA GLU A 690 24.40 2.72 42.27
C GLU A 690 24.04 3.60 43.49
N ALA A 691 23.62 4.85 43.27
CA ALA A 691 23.21 5.75 44.33
C ALA A 691 21.99 5.19 45.09
N ALA A 692 22.09 5.09 46.42
CA ALA A 692 21.07 4.48 47.26
C ALA A 692 19.72 5.19 47.12
N GLU A 693 19.75 6.52 47.07
CA GLU A 693 18.58 7.38 46.90
C GLU A 693 17.87 7.09 45.57
N LEU A 694 18.62 6.82 44.51
CA LEU A 694 18.06 6.50 43.19
C LEU A 694 17.43 5.09 43.17
N LEU A 695 18.10 4.11 43.79
CA LEU A 695 17.58 2.75 43.92
C LEU A 695 16.28 2.72 44.74
N ASP A 696 16.25 3.44 45.85
CA ASP A 696 15.07 3.53 46.74
C ASP A 696 13.92 4.27 46.07
N ALA A 697 14.18 5.37 45.37
CA ALA A 697 13.18 6.12 44.62
C ALA A 697 12.55 5.25 43.53
N MET A 698 13.36 4.55 42.73
CA MET A 698 12.87 3.68 41.68
C MET A 698 12.08 2.48 42.23
N LYS A 699 12.51 1.89 43.35
CA LYS A 699 11.78 0.79 44.02
C LYS A 699 10.42 1.25 44.55
N THR A 700 10.38 2.44 45.13
CA THR A 700 9.14 3.07 45.61
C THR A 700 8.18 3.35 44.45
N PHE A 701 8.69 3.93 43.37
CA PHE A 701 7.92 4.20 42.15
C PHE A 701 7.34 2.91 41.56
N ASP A 702 8.16 1.87 41.38
CA ASP A 702 7.72 0.59 40.82
C ASP A 702 6.61 -0.06 41.66
N THR A 703 6.72 -0.01 43.00
CA THR A 703 5.70 -0.51 43.92
C THR A 703 4.38 0.24 43.75
N LYS A 704 4.41 1.58 43.70
CA LYS A 704 3.22 2.43 43.57
C LYS A 704 2.54 2.29 42.20
N VAL A 705 3.32 2.19 41.13
CA VAL A 705 2.83 1.99 39.76
C VAL A 705 2.16 0.62 39.59
N LYS A 706 2.77 -0.44 40.14
CA LYS A 706 2.17 -1.79 40.15
C LYS A 706 0.85 -1.84 40.91
N ALA A 707 0.73 -1.10 42.01
CA ALA A 707 -0.54 -0.97 42.73
C ALA A 707 -1.64 -0.28 41.91
N CYS A 708 -1.28 0.43 40.83
CA CYS A 708 -2.22 1.01 39.87
C CYS A 708 -2.48 0.10 38.66
N GLY A 709 -2.00 -1.14 38.66
CA GLY A 709 -2.21 -2.11 37.57
C GLY A 709 -1.31 -1.89 36.34
N LEU A 710 -0.27 -1.04 36.44
CA LEU A 710 0.67 -0.77 35.36
C LEU A 710 2.08 -1.29 35.71
N SER A 711 2.94 -1.40 34.70
CA SER A 711 4.37 -1.69 34.93
C SER A 711 5.20 -0.40 34.78
N SER A 712 6.35 -0.34 35.45
CA SER A 712 7.28 0.79 35.30
C SER A 712 7.74 1.00 33.85
N LEU A 713 7.87 -0.09 33.08
CA LEU A 713 8.16 -0.05 31.64
C LEU A 713 7.05 0.66 30.85
N ASP A 714 5.79 0.28 31.07
CA ASP A 714 4.62 0.89 30.40
C ASP A 714 4.53 2.39 30.73
N VAL A 715 4.73 2.75 32.00
CA VAL A 715 4.74 4.15 32.44
C VAL A 715 5.89 4.94 31.81
N ALA A 716 7.11 4.40 31.78
CA ALA A 716 8.26 5.09 31.20
C ALA A 716 8.08 5.38 29.70
N ILE A 717 7.58 4.41 28.95
CA ILE A 717 7.34 4.56 27.50
C ILE A 717 6.20 5.53 27.22
N ARG A 718 5.05 5.41 27.91
CA ARG A 718 3.93 6.32 27.72
C ARG A 718 4.25 7.73 28.20
N TRP A 719 5.04 7.87 29.26
CA TRP A 719 5.49 9.18 29.73
C TRP A 719 6.36 9.87 28.67
N ILE A 720 7.39 9.19 28.15
CA ILE A 720 8.27 9.84 27.17
C ILE A 720 7.54 10.21 25.87
N ALA A 721 6.59 9.36 25.44
CA ALA A 721 5.79 9.59 24.24
C ALA A 721 4.75 10.72 24.40
N HIS A 722 4.07 10.80 25.55
CA HIS A 722 2.87 11.65 25.70
C HIS A 722 3.00 12.81 26.70
N HIS A 723 3.88 12.68 27.69
CA HIS A 723 3.92 13.60 28.86
C HIS A 723 5.24 14.35 29.02
N SER A 724 6.25 13.98 28.23
CA SER A 724 7.56 14.62 28.25
C SER A 724 7.55 16.02 27.61
N ALA A 725 8.70 16.67 27.52
CA ALA A 725 8.89 17.93 26.79
C ALA A 725 9.14 17.73 25.28
N LEU A 726 9.18 16.49 24.77
CA LEU A 726 9.44 16.23 23.35
C LEU A 726 8.25 16.65 22.48
N SER A 727 8.50 17.33 21.36
CA SER A 727 7.51 17.72 20.35
C SER A 727 7.43 16.71 19.20
N ASN A 728 6.52 16.94 18.26
CA ASN A 728 6.36 16.09 17.08
C ASN A 728 7.60 16.07 16.19
N ASP A 729 8.44 17.10 16.24
CA ASP A 729 9.66 17.20 15.43
C ASP A 729 10.82 16.39 16.03
N ASP A 730 10.64 15.83 17.22
CA ASP A 730 11.63 15.05 17.96
C ASP A 730 11.54 13.55 17.69
N GLY A 731 12.59 12.83 18.10
CA GLY A 731 12.67 11.39 18.04
C GLY A 731 12.82 10.72 19.42
N ILE A 732 12.25 9.53 19.57
CA ILE A 732 12.53 8.62 20.68
C ILE A 732 13.33 7.44 20.14
N ILE A 733 14.58 7.30 20.59
CA ILE A 733 15.47 6.21 20.17
C ILE A 733 15.21 4.99 21.05
N LEU A 734 14.46 4.03 20.51
CA LEU A 734 14.17 2.75 21.15
C LEU A 734 15.29 1.75 20.86
N GLY A 735 15.82 1.13 21.91
CA GLY A 735 16.81 0.06 21.80
C GLY A 735 16.25 -1.25 22.34
N ALA A 736 16.52 -2.35 21.64
CA ALA A 736 16.08 -3.69 22.03
C ALA A 736 17.22 -4.70 21.87
N SER A 737 17.17 -5.81 22.63
CA SER A 737 18.02 -6.99 22.40
C SER A 737 17.26 -8.15 21.76
N LYS A 738 15.92 -8.05 21.68
CA LYS A 738 15.02 -9.04 21.08
C LYS A 738 13.86 -8.32 20.37
N THR A 739 13.37 -8.86 19.26
CA THR A 739 12.28 -8.25 18.46
C THR A 739 10.99 -7.98 19.27
N PRO A 740 10.48 -8.89 20.14
CA PRO A 740 9.25 -8.61 20.87
C PRO A 740 9.30 -7.36 21.75
N GLN A 741 10.49 -6.98 22.24
CA GLN A 741 10.64 -5.78 23.07
C GLN A 741 10.32 -4.50 22.30
N ILE A 742 10.65 -4.43 21.00
CA ILE A 742 10.33 -3.23 20.21
C ILE A 742 8.83 -3.13 19.96
N SER A 743 8.18 -4.24 19.60
CA SER A 743 6.73 -4.31 19.42
C SER A 743 6.00 -3.95 20.72
N GLU A 744 6.39 -4.53 21.85
CA GLU A 744 5.81 -4.23 23.16
C GLU A 744 5.93 -2.74 23.53
N MET A 745 7.09 -2.12 23.32
CA MET A 745 7.27 -0.69 23.60
C MET A 745 6.41 0.18 22.68
N VAL A 746 6.34 -0.12 21.38
CA VAL A 746 5.49 0.64 20.45
C VAL A 746 4.02 0.51 20.82
N GLU A 747 3.55 -0.70 21.14
CA GLU A 747 2.18 -0.93 21.58
C GLU A 747 1.86 -0.22 22.92
N MET A 748 2.80 -0.20 23.87
CA MET A 748 2.65 0.59 25.10
C MET A 748 2.48 2.07 24.79
N ALA A 749 3.29 2.64 23.89
CA ALA A 749 3.13 4.02 23.49
C ALA A 749 1.78 4.26 22.78
N ARG A 750 1.31 3.34 21.95
CA ARG A 750 0.01 3.45 21.25
C ARG A 750 -1.20 3.46 22.20
N LYS A 751 -1.06 3.01 23.46
CA LYS A 751 -2.11 3.13 24.49
C LYS A 751 -2.40 4.57 24.95
N GLY A 752 -1.62 5.55 24.49
CA GLY A 752 -1.88 6.97 24.77
C GLY A 752 -1.56 7.38 26.21
N SER A 753 -2.21 8.46 26.64
CA SER A 753 -1.91 9.16 27.89
C SER A 753 -2.06 8.30 29.15
N LEU A 754 -1.25 8.59 30.16
CA LEU A 754 -1.30 7.93 31.46
C LEU A 754 -2.43 8.51 32.32
N PRO A 755 -3.04 7.71 33.23
CA PRO A 755 -3.98 8.24 34.20
C PRO A 755 -3.34 9.32 35.09
N ALA A 756 -4.09 10.35 35.45
CA ALA A 756 -3.57 11.49 36.26
C ALA A 756 -2.84 11.03 37.53
N LYS A 757 -3.42 10.07 38.26
CA LYS A 757 -2.81 9.49 39.47
C LYS A 757 -1.42 8.88 39.22
N VAL A 758 -1.17 8.36 38.02
CA VAL A 758 0.13 7.78 37.65
C VAL A 758 1.11 8.87 37.26
N LEU A 759 0.64 9.96 36.65
CA LEU A 759 1.48 11.14 36.36
C LEU A 759 2.03 11.77 37.65
N ASP A 760 1.20 11.88 38.69
CA ASP A 760 1.68 12.36 40.00
C ASP A 760 2.86 11.52 40.52
N LEU A 761 2.83 10.20 40.32
CA LEU A 761 3.94 9.31 40.68
C LEU A 761 5.21 9.56 39.84
N THR A 762 5.05 9.96 38.57
CA THR A 762 6.20 10.31 37.72
C THR A 762 6.86 11.61 38.16
N GLU A 763 6.09 12.57 38.68
CA GLU A 763 6.62 13.81 39.23
C GLU A 763 7.26 13.57 40.60
N GLU A 764 6.65 12.76 41.47
CA GLU A 764 7.27 12.32 42.74
C GLU A 764 8.63 11.64 42.50
N LEU A 765 8.73 10.77 41.49
CA LEU A 765 9.98 10.12 41.11
C LEU A 765 11.03 11.14 40.67
N TRP A 766 10.65 12.11 39.82
CA TRP A 766 11.56 13.14 39.36
C TRP A 766 12.05 14.03 40.51
N ASP A 767 11.15 14.47 41.39
CA ASP A 767 11.49 15.29 42.56
C ASP A 767 12.47 14.59 43.51
N ALA A 768 12.37 13.28 43.67
CA ALA A 768 13.28 12.50 44.49
C ALA A 768 14.71 12.40 43.93
N VAL A 769 14.87 12.54 42.60
CA VAL A 769 16.15 12.27 41.92
C VAL A 769 16.76 13.49 41.23
N LYS A 770 16.05 14.61 41.11
CA LYS A 770 16.49 15.80 40.36
C LYS A 770 17.78 16.43 40.86
N GLU A 771 18.11 16.32 42.15
CA GLU A 771 19.39 16.81 42.66
C GLU A 771 20.58 15.94 42.22
N ILE A 772 20.33 14.66 41.92
CA ILE A 772 21.33 13.68 41.50
C ILE A 772 21.43 13.63 39.97
N GLN A 773 20.29 13.74 39.28
CA GLN A 773 20.16 13.52 37.83
C GLN A 773 19.78 14.78 37.04
N GLY A 774 19.60 15.93 37.71
CA GLY A 774 19.15 17.19 37.09
C GLY A 774 20.26 18.16 36.71
N GLN A 775 21.53 17.82 36.95
CA GLN A 775 22.64 18.61 36.42
C GLN A 775 22.63 18.52 34.88
N ILE A 776 22.39 19.65 34.24
CA ILE A 776 22.70 19.85 32.83
C ILE A 776 24.21 20.09 32.79
N ILE A 777 24.92 19.37 31.92
CA ILE A 777 26.32 19.70 31.59
C ILE A 777 26.41 21.19 31.26
#